data_AF-A0A9D4M827-F1
#
_entry.id   AF-A0A9D4M827-F1
#
_cell.length_a   1.000
_cell.length_b   1.000
_cell.length_c   1.000
_cell.angle_alpha   90.00
_cell.angle_beta   90.00
_cell.angle_gamma   90.00
#
_symmetry.space_group_name_H-M   'P 1'
#
loop_
_entity.id
_entity.type
_entity.pdbx_description
1 polymer ?
#
loop_
_entity_poly.entity_id
_entity_poly.type
_entity_poly.pdbx_seq_one_letter_code
_entity_poly.pdbx_strand_id
1 'polypeptide(L)'
;MTVNANESEDIVLTAGKRDSKAVARLDRRHVNDVEGAKIHHVTGGPYKGLLVNKKSHIPENGDPAEARLEFLAYLVNKDQNNELVQDFWTLRFWFRGKPDGLTKKRTFTQYFQELMCPESFPKNYMSFMTKAMILMKSYVLLRRVELEVEQVNKVHTPETTPPIKSFVSLFTPDIYQYNYVPEISMSNKTFLTLMIKAKCDAHIALSATYGELHKRTIEILIGGDGNTRSMIKDGIEGSVRAEALTANVLSGTELRYFWISWGNNLIEVGRGAHYGEGRFVSWKLPENKRFAITSLAVATDNTSHGQFEFAELLDTDYSQQAKKSRIRKQILWMAKKQRILHCLEDVFPNSLSVQDIVQLTSGKSFDAGSLVLMMKELEKSRHVRELEVGRWMRVQHEAQSGSTHEMKLVREMPQLLGKDQPTIAIITSLYCEKLAVDTMIDDKTTFVKYKTEVRRNYIGECQVYTVGTIGRFKVVCTKLARLPTSNKAARISAENTVTRLLGIFKSVEHVFLVGVAGGVSHQNVITNPVLLGDIVVSMTSERNEPMYVHCKAVQQDVNAKQYIYQTRQFSCKNKILQNVALSLESIVKSDVIHPSPWERYLEEGLAQMTVQEINIKHHANGNNSLVSRNECNQNHLENRCLSVPQNHQTGPRVFIGTIGGGRLVSRAADVRVDFALQHNVLAYDLDYEAVLESLEGNRNESFIVIRGICDYLDGTNKDWHLYASLAAASYMKSLIMAL
;
A
#
# COMPACT_ATOMS: atom_id res chain seq x y z
N MET A 1 11.93 -28.05 30.58
CA MET A 1 12.38 -29.45 30.63
C MET A 1 13.05 -29.78 29.32
N THR A 2 14.35 -30.05 29.38
CA THR A 2 15.18 -30.56 28.29
C THR A 2 14.63 -31.92 27.82
N VAL A 3 14.24 -32.02 26.56
CA VAL A 3 13.88 -33.31 25.94
C VAL A 3 15.19 -34.01 25.57
N ASN A 4 15.47 -35.14 26.23
CA ASN A 4 16.61 -36.00 25.92
C ASN A 4 16.55 -36.47 24.46
N ALA A 5 17.66 -36.33 23.74
CA ALA A 5 17.77 -36.59 22.30
C ALA A 5 18.08 -38.06 21.93
N ASN A 6 17.81 -39.04 22.80
CA ASN A 6 18.26 -40.43 22.61
C ASN A 6 17.17 -41.51 22.73
N GLU A 7 15.88 -41.16 22.69
CA GLU A 7 14.79 -42.13 22.60
C GLU A 7 14.15 -42.08 21.21
N SER A 8 14.31 -43.14 20.41
CA SER A 8 13.69 -43.24 19.10
C SER A 8 12.18 -43.40 19.25
N GLU A 9 11.41 -42.47 18.72
CA GLU A 9 9.95 -42.53 18.68
C GLU A 9 9.46 -42.71 17.24
N ASP A 10 8.47 -43.57 17.06
CA ASP A 10 7.83 -43.81 15.78
C ASP A 10 6.43 -43.18 15.75
N ILE A 11 5.98 -42.84 14.54
CA ILE A 11 4.61 -42.38 14.31
C ILE A 11 3.79 -43.55 13.79
N VAL A 12 2.74 -43.88 14.54
CA VAL A 12 1.84 -45.00 14.26
C VAL A 12 0.54 -44.47 13.65
N LEU A 13 0.24 -44.90 12.42
CA LEU A 13 -1.06 -44.69 11.79
C LEU A 13 -1.98 -45.86 12.11
N THR A 14 -3.15 -45.54 12.67
CA THR A 14 -4.24 -46.49 12.90
C THR A 14 -5.48 -46.01 12.16
N ALA A 15 -5.93 -46.77 11.17
CA ALA A 15 -7.17 -46.50 10.42
C ALA A 15 -8.30 -47.41 10.92
N GLY A 16 -9.49 -46.86 11.09
CA GLY A 16 -10.66 -47.55 11.58
C GLY A 16 -11.97 -46.81 11.25
N LYS A 17 -13.05 -47.22 11.92
CA LYS A 17 -14.35 -46.54 11.88
C LYS A 17 -14.78 -46.16 13.29
N ARG A 18 -15.44 -44.99 13.42
CA ARG A 18 -16.14 -44.54 14.64
C ARG A 18 -17.51 -44.05 14.19
N ASP A 19 -18.59 -44.59 14.76
CA ASP A 19 -19.98 -44.21 14.40
C ASP A 19 -20.26 -44.21 12.89
N SER A 20 -19.77 -45.23 12.18
CA SER A 20 -19.83 -45.33 10.71
C SER A 20 -19.01 -44.29 9.91
N LYS A 21 -18.34 -43.36 10.58
CA LYS A 21 -17.40 -42.39 9.98
C LYS A 21 -16.01 -43.03 9.84
N ALA A 22 -15.29 -42.67 8.78
CA ALA A 22 -13.93 -43.14 8.57
C ALA A 22 -12.97 -42.31 9.43
N VAL A 23 -12.13 -42.96 10.24
CA VAL A 23 -11.20 -42.28 11.14
C VAL A 23 -9.77 -42.78 10.92
N ALA A 24 -8.84 -41.86 10.77
CA ALA A 24 -7.42 -42.12 10.72
C ALA A 24 -6.71 -41.37 11.87
N ARG A 25 -6.09 -42.13 12.77
CA ARG A 25 -5.39 -41.61 13.95
C ARG A 25 -3.89 -41.77 13.78
N LEU A 26 -3.16 -40.68 13.95
CA LEU A 26 -1.71 -40.61 14.01
C LEU A 26 -1.30 -40.43 15.47
N ASP A 27 -0.63 -41.43 16.04
CA ASP A 27 -0.09 -41.40 17.39
C ASP A 27 1.43 -41.37 17.35
N ARG A 28 2.06 -40.49 18.11
CA ARG A 28 3.50 -40.55 18.37
C ARG A 28 3.74 -41.47 19.57
N ARG A 29 4.47 -42.58 19.38
CA ARG A 29 4.72 -43.60 20.41
C ARG A 29 6.21 -43.91 20.54
N HIS A 30 6.60 -44.29 21.75
CA HIS A 30 7.95 -44.79 22.00
C HIS A 30 8.11 -46.16 21.33
N VAL A 31 9.28 -46.46 20.74
CA VAL A 31 9.52 -47.71 19.99
C VAL A 31 9.25 -48.97 20.84
N ASN A 32 9.52 -48.91 22.14
CA ASN A 32 9.25 -50.02 23.07
C ASN A 32 7.75 -50.27 23.34
N ASP A 33 6.89 -49.26 23.12
CA ASP A 33 5.45 -49.35 23.34
C ASP A 33 4.69 -49.80 22.08
N VAL A 34 5.41 -50.09 21.00
CA VAL A 34 4.80 -50.56 19.76
C VAL A 34 4.74 -52.08 19.73
N GLU A 35 3.54 -52.62 19.88
CA GLU A 35 3.29 -54.05 19.75
C GLU A 35 3.48 -54.53 18.29
N GLY A 36 4.61 -55.20 18.01
CA GLY A 36 4.95 -55.69 16.67
C GLY A 36 3.89 -56.58 16.00
N ALA A 37 3.08 -57.31 16.79
CA ALA A 37 2.02 -58.17 16.26
C ALA A 37 0.86 -57.41 15.57
N LYS A 38 0.66 -56.13 15.94
CA LYS A 38 -0.40 -55.25 15.41
C LYS A 38 0.06 -54.45 14.18
N ILE A 39 1.33 -54.47 13.84
CA ILE A 39 1.88 -53.74 12.69
C ILE A 39 1.55 -54.51 11.39
N HIS A 40 0.98 -53.80 10.41
CA HIS A 40 0.70 -54.30 9.07
C HIS A 40 1.84 -53.97 8.09
N HIS A 41 2.44 -52.78 8.21
CA HIS A 41 3.50 -52.33 7.32
C HIS A 41 4.50 -51.40 8.02
N VAL A 42 5.79 -51.56 7.68
CA VAL A 42 6.91 -50.71 8.11
C VAL A 42 7.50 -50.03 6.88
N THR A 43 7.55 -48.71 6.87
CA THR A 43 7.97 -47.95 5.68
C THR A 43 9.49 -47.76 5.60
N GLY A 44 10.06 -47.91 4.40
CA GLY A 44 11.49 -47.67 4.10
C GLY A 44 11.81 -46.29 3.52
N GLY A 45 13.11 -45.99 3.33
CA GLY A 45 13.58 -44.76 2.68
C GLY A 45 13.33 -43.47 3.49
N PRO A 46 12.91 -42.34 2.87
CA PRO A 46 12.65 -41.08 3.57
C PRO A 46 11.49 -41.17 4.59
N TYR A 47 10.76 -42.29 4.59
CA TYR A 47 9.65 -42.58 5.47
C TYR A 47 10.03 -43.44 6.68
N LYS A 48 11.32 -43.80 6.87
CA LYS A 48 11.80 -44.63 7.99
C LYS A 48 11.27 -44.13 9.35
N GLY A 49 10.68 -45.02 10.15
CA GLY A 49 10.04 -44.71 11.44
C GLY A 49 8.53 -44.38 11.38
N LEU A 50 7.83 -44.77 10.30
CA LEU A 50 6.37 -44.79 10.26
C LEU A 50 5.87 -46.24 10.29
N LEU A 51 4.85 -46.49 11.11
CA LEU A 51 4.26 -47.81 11.32
C LEU A 51 2.76 -47.74 11.03
N VAL A 52 2.24 -48.66 10.23
CA VAL A 52 0.80 -48.75 9.94
C VAL A 52 0.23 -49.96 10.67
N ASN A 53 -0.74 -49.77 11.56
CA ASN A 53 -1.41 -50.87 12.27
C ASN A 53 -2.39 -51.62 11.36
N LYS A 54 -2.60 -52.92 11.63
CA LYS A 54 -3.70 -53.71 11.08
C LYS A 54 -5.02 -53.05 11.50
N LYS A 55 -6.01 -53.01 10.60
CA LYS A 55 -7.34 -52.41 10.85
C LYS A 55 -7.86 -52.84 12.23
N SER A 56 -8.03 -51.88 13.13
CA SER A 56 -8.49 -52.11 14.51
C SER A 56 -9.57 -51.10 14.87
N HIS A 57 -10.52 -51.51 15.70
CA HIS A 57 -11.49 -50.59 16.31
C HIS A 57 -10.75 -49.50 17.10
N ILE A 58 -11.06 -48.23 16.85
CA ILE A 58 -10.40 -47.10 17.54
C ILE A 58 -11.19 -46.84 18.84
N PRO A 59 -10.60 -47.01 20.05
CA PRO A 59 -11.32 -46.80 21.31
C PRO A 59 -11.82 -45.35 21.45
N GLU A 60 -13.03 -45.19 22.01
CA GLU A 60 -13.66 -43.89 22.30
C GLU A 60 -13.11 -43.22 23.56
N ASN A 61 -12.65 -44.00 24.54
CA ASN A 61 -12.19 -43.47 25.83
C ASN A 61 -10.76 -42.92 25.73
N GLY A 62 -10.65 -41.61 25.50
CA GLY A 62 -9.42 -40.84 25.60
C GLY A 62 -9.66 -39.38 25.94
N ASP A 63 -8.60 -38.68 26.37
CA ASP A 63 -8.60 -37.26 26.71
C ASP A 63 -9.22 -36.39 25.58
N PRO A 64 -9.99 -35.32 25.90
CA PRO A 64 -10.61 -34.48 24.89
C PRO A 64 -9.58 -33.81 23.98
N ALA A 65 -9.95 -33.57 22.72
CA ALA A 65 -9.08 -32.85 21.79
C ALA A 65 -8.81 -31.43 22.27
N GLU A 66 -7.55 -31.00 22.20
CA GLU A 66 -7.12 -29.68 22.65
C GLU A 66 -7.25 -28.60 21.56
N ALA A 67 -7.36 -29.04 20.29
CA ALA A 67 -7.76 -28.20 19.17
C ALA A 67 -8.52 -29.02 18.12
N ARG A 68 -9.41 -28.35 17.38
CA ARG A 68 -10.26 -28.92 16.33
C ARG A 68 -10.33 -27.96 15.13
N LEU A 69 -10.31 -28.51 13.93
CA LEU A 69 -10.50 -27.77 12.68
C LEU A 69 -11.41 -28.57 11.74
N GLU A 70 -12.34 -27.88 11.07
CA GLU A 70 -13.36 -28.52 10.23
C GLU A 70 -13.45 -27.84 8.88
N PHE A 71 -13.62 -28.64 7.82
CA PHE A 71 -13.72 -28.16 6.46
C PHE A 71 -14.42 -29.15 5.54
N LEU A 72 -14.92 -28.63 4.41
CA LEU A 72 -15.49 -29.43 3.34
C LEU A 72 -14.41 -29.78 2.30
N ALA A 73 -14.33 -31.05 1.95
CA ALA A 73 -13.50 -31.55 0.86
C ALA A 73 -14.38 -31.98 -0.31
N TYR A 74 -14.11 -31.40 -1.48
CA TYR A 74 -14.76 -31.77 -2.74
C TYR A 74 -13.83 -32.68 -3.52
N LEU A 75 -14.18 -33.96 -3.59
CA LEU A 75 -13.39 -35.01 -4.21
C LEU A 75 -14.02 -35.37 -5.55
N VAL A 76 -13.21 -35.41 -6.61
CA VAL A 76 -13.66 -35.88 -7.93
C VAL A 76 -13.17 -37.32 -8.10
N ASN A 77 -14.10 -38.27 -8.08
CA ASN A 77 -13.74 -39.67 -8.30
C ASN A 77 -13.58 -39.95 -9.80
N LYS A 78 -12.34 -40.19 -10.24
CA LYS A 78 -12.04 -40.48 -11.66
C LYS A 78 -12.65 -41.81 -12.13
N ASP A 79 -12.92 -42.73 -11.22
CA ASP A 79 -13.41 -44.09 -11.52
C ASP A 79 -14.95 -44.17 -11.55
N GLN A 80 -15.65 -43.11 -11.12
CA GLN A 80 -17.11 -43.02 -11.08
C GLN A 80 -17.60 -41.75 -11.79
N ASN A 81 -17.49 -41.70 -13.13
CA ASN A 81 -18.05 -40.65 -13.98
C ASN A 81 -17.70 -39.19 -13.61
N ASN A 82 -16.59 -38.94 -12.89
CA ASN A 82 -16.26 -37.63 -12.31
C ASN A 82 -17.35 -37.06 -11.38
N GLU A 83 -18.13 -37.92 -10.71
CA GLU A 83 -19.08 -37.45 -9.70
C GLU A 83 -18.34 -36.75 -8.56
N LEU A 84 -18.87 -35.58 -8.17
CA LEU A 84 -18.35 -34.75 -7.09
C LEU A 84 -18.86 -35.33 -5.78
N VAL A 85 -17.96 -35.92 -5.00
CA VAL A 85 -18.25 -36.39 -3.64
C VAL A 85 -17.88 -35.29 -2.67
N GLN A 86 -18.82 -34.94 -1.77
CA GLN A 86 -18.60 -33.96 -0.72
C GLN A 86 -18.42 -34.68 0.62
N ASP A 87 -17.24 -34.52 1.19
CA ASP A 87 -16.90 -35.04 2.50
C ASP A 87 -16.74 -33.90 3.51
N PHE A 88 -17.22 -34.11 4.73
CA PHE A 88 -16.94 -33.26 5.87
C PHE A 88 -15.75 -33.83 6.65
N TRP A 89 -14.67 -33.06 6.74
CA TRP A 89 -13.41 -33.48 7.35
C TRP A 89 -13.20 -32.74 8.66
N THR A 90 -12.95 -33.49 9.72
CA THR A 90 -12.64 -32.97 11.06
C THR A 90 -11.24 -33.40 11.47
N LEU A 91 -10.34 -32.44 11.66
CA LEU A 91 -9.01 -32.64 12.22
C LEU A 91 -9.01 -32.31 13.71
N ARG A 92 -8.53 -33.23 14.54
CA ARG A 92 -8.37 -33.07 15.99
C ARG A 92 -6.91 -33.20 16.38
N PHE A 93 -6.47 -32.37 17.33
CA PHE A 93 -5.07 -32.28 17.75
C PHE A 93 -4.93 -32.44 19.26
N TRP A 94 -3.87 -33.14 19.67
CA TRP A 94 -3.43 -33.25 21.06
C TRP A 94 -1.95 -32.92 21.14
N PHE A 95 -1.55 -32.23 22.21
CA PHE A 95 -0.22 -31.68 22.36
C PHE A 95 0.56 -32.42 23.45
N ARG A 96 1.89 -32.32 23.37
CA ARG A 96 2.80 -32.77 24.43
C ARG A 96 2.96 -31.68 25.48
N GLY A 97 2.91 -32.06 26.74
CA GLY A 97 3.05 -31.15 27.88
C GLY A 97 1.83 -30.24 28.07
N LYS A 98 2.04 -29.09 28.71
CA LYS A 98 1.02 -28.04 28.90
C LYS A 98 1.45 -26.72 28.23
N PRO A 99 1.63 -26.67 26.90
CA PRO A 99 1.94 -25.42 26.21
C PRO A 99 0.78 -24.43 26.37
N ASP A 100 1.10 -23.14 26.27
CA ASP A 100 0.11 -22.07 26.32
C ASP A 100 -0.78 -22.07 25.06
N GLY A 101 -1.94 -21.41 25.14
CA GLY A 101 -2.93 -21.39 24.07
C GLY A 101 -2.42 -20.79 22.74
N LEU A 102 -1.51 -19.81 22.79
CA LEU A 102 -0.96 -19.19 21.58
C LEU A 102 -0.02 -20.14 20.85
N THR A 103 0.84 -20.85 21.59
CA THR A 103 1.73 -21.87 21.01
C THR A 103 0.93 -23.01 20.39
N LYS A 104 -0.12 -23.50 21.06
CA LYS A 104 -1.04 -24.52 20.50
C LYS A 104 -1.68 -24.02 19.21
N LYS A 105 -2.24 -22.80 19.22
CA LYS A 105 -2.89 -22.17 18.06
C LYS A 105 -1.95 -22.03 16.87
N ARG A 106 -0.76 -21.48 17.10
CA ARG A 106 0.27 -21.30 16.07
C ARG A 106 0.66 -22.65 15.47
N THR A 107 0.89 -23.66 16.31
CA THR A 107 1.35 -24.99 15.90
C THR A 107 0.33 -25.70 15.00
N PHE A 108 -0.96 -25.80 15.40
CA PHE A 108 -1.95 -26.47 14.55
C PHE A 108 -2.29 -25.67 13.29
N THR A 109 -2.23 -24.33 13.35
CA THR A 109 -2.48 -23.47 12.19
C THR A 109 -1.39 -23.64 11.14
N GLN A 110 -0.12 -23.61 11.54
CA GLN A 110 1.03 -23.82 10.64
C GLN A 110 1.02 -25.24 10.06
N TYR A 111 0.78 -26.25 10.90
CA TYR A 111 0.63 -27.63 10.45
C TYR A 111 -0.47 -27.77 9.38
N PHE A 112 -1.64 -27.16 9.59
CA PHE A 112 -2.72 -27.18 8.61
C PHE A 112 -2.38 -26.43 7.32
N GLN A 113 -1.76 -25.25 7.42
CA GLN A 113 -1.33 -24.47 6.25
C GLN A 113 -0.34 -25.24 5.38
N GLU A 114 0.63 -25.92 5.99
CA GLU A 114 1.59 -26.75 5.27
C GLU A 114 0.93 -27.99 4.66
N LEU A 115 0.02 -28.63 5.40
CA LEU A 115 -0.75 -29.79 4.90
C LEU A 115 -1.56 -29.41 3.66
N MET A 116 -2.19 -28.22 3.68
CA MET A 116 -3.08 -27.70 2.64
C MET A 116 -2.39 -26.80 1.60
N CYS A 117 -1.05 -26.70 1.60
CA CYS A 117 -0.30 -25.86 0.66
C CYS A 117 -0.65 -26.19 -0.81
N PRO A 118 -1.10 -25.21 -1.63
CA PRO A 118 -1.55 -25.46 -3.01
C PRO A 118 -0.49 -26.05 -3.95
N GLU A 119 0.77 -25.62 -3.81
CA GLU A 119 1.88 -26.06 -4.67
C GLU A 119 2.26 -27.54 -4.45
N SER A 120 1.99 -28.05 -3.24
CA SER A 120 2.28 -29.43 -2.83
C SER A 120 1.03 -30.18 -2.36
N PHE A 121 -0.15 -29.80 -2.89
CA PHE A 121 -1.41 -30.33 -2.39
C PHE A 121 -1.57 -31.82 -2.73
N PRO A 122 -1.94 -32.68 -1.76
CA PRO A 122 -2.10 -34.10 -2.00
C PRO A 122 -3.20 -34.42 -3.02
N LYS A 123 -2.88 -35.26 -4.01
CA LYS A 123 -3.80 -35.58 -5.12
C LYS A 123 -4.87 -36.63 -4.77
N ASN A 124 -4.66 -37.38 -3.69
CA ASN A 124 -5.59 -38.41 -3.22
C ASN A 124 -5.47 -38.61 -1.70
N TYR A 125 -6.39 -39.37 -1.11
CA TYR A 125 -6.46 -39.63 0.32
C TYR A 125 -5.15 -40.24 0.87
N MET A 126 -4.52 -41.15 0.13
CA MET A 126 -3.26 -41.78 0.54
C MET A 126 -2.10 -40.79 0.58
N SER A 127 -1.99 -39.91 -0.42
CA SER A 127 -1.01 -38.82 -0.42
C SER A 127 -1.29 -37.82 0.70
N PHE A 128 -2.55 -37.59 1.04
CA PHE A 128 -2.94 -36.69 2.14
C PHE A 128 -2.47 -37.25 3.47
N MET A 129 -2.78 -38.52 3.74
CA MET A 129 -2.32 -39.21 4.94
C MET A 129 -0.80 -39.30 5.00
N THR A 130 -0.13 -39.52 3.87
CA THR A 130 1.33 -39.54 3.79
C THR A 130 1.94 -38.19 4.16
N LYS A 131 1.40 -37.09 3.64
CA LYS A 131 1.86 -35.74 3.97
C LYS A 131 1.62 -35.39 5.43
N ALA A 132 0.44 -35.73 5.98
CA ALA A 132 0.13 -35.55 7.40
C ALA A 132 1.13 -36.31 8.30
N MET A 133 1.46 -37.56 7.96
CA MET A 133 2.46 -38.35 8.70
C MET A 133 3.85 -37.72 8.71
N ILE A 134 4.32 -37.23 7.55
CA ILE A 134 5.65 -36.58 7.45
C ILE A 134 5.66 -35.29 8.27
N LEU A 135 4.62 -34.45 8.12
CA LEU A 135 4.51 -33.21 8.87
C LEU A 135 4.51 -33.47 10.37
N MET A 136 3.81 -34.51 10.82
CA MET A 136 3.78 -34.83 12.24
C MET A 136 5.18 -35.14 12.80
N LYS A 137 6.14 -35.65 12.00
CA LYS A 137 7.55 -35.82 12.43
C LYS A 137 8.21 -34.48 12.76
N SER A 138 8.07 -33.49 11.88
CA SER A 138 8.64 -32.14 12.05
C SER A 138 7.99 -31.36 13.19
N TYR A 139 6.72 -31.65 13.48
CA TYR A 139 5.95 -30.98 14.53
C TYR A 139 6.00 -31.75 15.86
N VAL A 140 7.14 -31.66 16.55
CA VAL A 140 7.44 -32.41 17.79
C VAL A 140 6.48 -32.16 18.95
N LEU A 141 5.78 -31.01 18.96
CA LEU A 141 4.78 -30.67 19.99
C LEU A 141 3.48 -31.48 19.83
N LEU A 142 3.22 -32.07 18.67
CA LEU A 142 2.02 -32.86 18.43
C LEU A 142 2.20 -34.29 18.98
N ARG A 143 1.35 -34.64 19.94
CA ARG A 143 1.23 -36.00 20.51
C ARG A 143 0.38 -36.89 19.61
N ARG A 144 -0.76 -36.35 19.13
CA ARG A 144 -1.73 -37.08 18.31
C ARG A 144 -2.41 -36.13 17.33
N VAL A 145 -2.67 -36.63 16.12
CA VAL A 145 -3.53 -36.00 15.13
C VAL A 145 -4.57 -37.02 14.67
N GLU A 146 -5.84 -36.66 14.68
CA GLU A 146 -6.92 -37.54 14.23
C GLU A 146 -7.68 -36.85 13.10
N LEU A 147 -7.86 -37.55 11.99
CA LEU A 147 -8.72 -37.17 10.87
C LEU A 147 -9.97 -38.02 10.89
N GLU A 148 -11.12 -37.38 10.99
CA GLU A 148 -12.44 -38.00 10.84
C GLU A 148 -13.07 -37.51 9.54
N VAL A 149 -13.63 -38.42 8.76
CA VAL A 149 -14.24 -38.16 7.46
C VAL A 149 -15.66 -38.71 7.45
N GLU A 150 -16.60 -37.83 7.12
CA GLU A 150 -18.02 -38.13 7.00
C GLU A 150 -18.50 -37.81 5.58
N GLN A 151 -19.04 -38.82 4.89
CA GLN A 151 -19.62 -38.65 3.56
C GLN A 151 -21.01 -38.02 3.68
N VAL A 152 -21.24 -36.92 2.98
CA VAL A 152 -22.53 -36.22 3.02
C VAL A 152 -23.48 -36.85 1.99
N ASN A 153 -24.21 -37.90 2.39
CA ASN A 153 -25.27 -38.48 1.56
C ASN A 153 -26.55 -37.63 1.65
N LYS A 154 -26.94 -37.03 0.52
CA LYS A 154 -28.20 -36.32 0.19
C LYS A 154 -29.12 -35.91 1.36
N VAL A 155 -29.28 -34.58 1.47
CA VAL A 155 -30.36 -33.83 2.16
C VAL A 155 -30.43 -34.04 3.67
N HIS A 156 -29.41 -33.58 4.37
CA HIS A 156 -29.70 -32.71 5.51
C HIS A 156 -29.59 -31.29 4.97
N THR A 157 -30.69 -30.54 4.92
CA THR A 157 -30.60 -29.10 5.07
C THR A 157 -29.93 -28.89 6.40
N PRO A 158 -28.65 -28.50 6.45
CA PRO A 158 -28.06 -28.25 7.73
C PRO A 158 -28.84 -27.06 8.28
N GLU A 159 -29.07 -27.03 9.59
CA GLU A 159 -29.06 -25.75 10.29
C GLU A 159 -27.67 -25.17 10.06
N THR A 160 -27.41 -24.66 8.84
CA THR A 160 -26.15 -24.10 8.43
C THR A 160 -26.05 -22.81 9.20
N THR A 161 -25.26 -22.80 10.26
CA THR A 161 -24.55 -21.59 10.60
C THR A 161 -23.85 -21.16 9.31
N PRO A 162 -24.22 -20.00 8.74
CA PRO A 162 -23.67 -19.60 7.46
C PRO A 162 -22.15 -19.49 7.59
N PRO A 163 -21.36 -19.87 6.57
CA PRO A 163 -19.91 -19.88 6.68
C PRO A 163 -19.40 -18.48 7.08
N ILE A 164 -18.44 -18.43 8.01
CA ILE A 164 -17.92 -17.16 8.53
C ILE A 164 -17.23 -16.40 7.38
N LYS A 165 -17.81 -15.26 7.00
CA LYS A 165 -17.28 -14.32 6.01
C LYS A 165 -15.99 -13.68 6.47
N SER A 166 -15.93 -13.27 7.73
CA SER A 166 -14.75 -12.68 8.35
C SER A 166 -14.78 -12.91 9.86
N PHE A 167 -13.60 -13.14 10.44
CA PHE A 167 -13.40 -13.28 11.88
C PHE A 167 -12.26 -12.36 12.31
N VAL A 168 -12.52 -11.49 13.28
CA VAL A 168 -11.53 -10.56 13.84
C VAL A 168 -11.50 -10.78 15.34
N SER A 169 -10.31 -11.01 15.90
CA SER A 169 -10.10 -11.16 17.33
C SER A 169 -9.05 -10.15 17.78
N LEU A 170 -9.39 -9.35 18.78
CA LEU A 170 -8.59 -8.24 19.27
C LEU A 170 -8.46 -8.32 20.79
N PHE A 171 -7.25 -8.07 21.29
CA PHE A 171 -6.95 -8.05 22.71
C PHE A 171 -6.64 -6.62 23.15
N THR A 172 -7.26 -6.18 24.24
CA THR A 172 -6.99 -4.88 24.85
C THR A 172 -6.22 -5.08 26.15
N PRO A 173 -5.16 -4.29 26.40
CA PRO A 173 -4.48 -4.29 27.70
C PRO A 173 -5.37 -3.68 28.79
N ASP A 174 -4.96 -3.82 30.03
CA ASP A 174 -5.49 -3.09 31.19
C ASP A 174 -5.00 -1.64 31.20
N ILE A 175 -5.26 -0.92 30.11
CA ILE A 175 -4.98 0.50 29.93
C ILE A 175 -6.14 1.11 29.16
N TYR A 176 -6.68 2.23 29.65
CA TYR A 176 -7.72 2.99 28.96
C TYR A 176 -7.21 3.64 27.67
N GLN A 177 -7.09 2.81 26.62
CA GLN A 177 -6.63 3.20 25.30
C GLN A 177 -7.45 2.47 24.23
N TYR A 178 -8.05 3.24 23.33
CA TYR A 178 -8.83 2.72 22.23
C TYR A 178 -7.97 2.07 21.15
N ASN A 179 -8.35 0.85 20.79
CA ASN A 179 -7.83 0.09 19.67
C ASN A 179 -8.88 0.08 18.56
N TYR A 180 -8.56 0.69 17.41
CA TYR A 180 -9.48 0.71 16.28
C TYR A 180 -9.54 -0.66 15.60
N VAL A 181 -10.71 -0.99 15.04
CA VAL A 181 -11.01 -2.29 14.41
C VAL A 181 -11.36 -2.10 12.93
N PRO A 182 -10.41 -1.66 12.07
CA PRO A 182 -10.68 -1.34 10.67
C PRO A 182 -11.05 -2.54 9.80
N GLU A 183 -10.76 -3.77 10.26
CA GLU A 183 -11.10 -5.02 9.57
C GLU A 183 -12.62 -5.23 9.44
N ILE A 184 -13.42 -4.52 10.25
CA ILE A 184 -14.87 -4.63 10.26
C ILE A 184 -15.48 -3.43 9.55
N SER A 185 -16.05 -3.67 8.38
CA SER A 185 -16.79 -2.64 7.66
C SER A 185 -18.11 -2.34 8.37
N MET A 186 -18.28 -1.09 8.81
CA MET A 186 -19.48 -0.63 9.54
C MET A 186 -20.52 0.04 8.63
N SER A 187 -20.10 0.53 7.47
CA SER A 187 -20.85 1.55 6.72
C SER A 187 -22.09 1.08 5.99
N ASN A 188 -22.25 -0.24 5.83
CA ASN A 188 -23.47 -0.86 5.29
C ASN A 188 -24.19 -1.70 6.35
N LYS A 189 -23.84 -1.52 7.62
CA LYS A 189 -24.45 -2.24 8.74
C LYS A 189 -25.34 -1.29 9.53
N THR A 190 -26.39 -1.83 10.10
CA THR A 190 -27.25 -1.17 11.09
C THR A 190 -27.14 -1.82 12.46
N PHE A 191 -26.44 -2.95 12.55
CA PHE A 191 -26.15 -3.66 13.79
C PHE A 191 -24.84 -4.46 13.67
N LEU A 192 -24.32 -4.88 14.81
CA LEU A 192 -23.13 -5.71 14.95
C LEU A 192 -23.34 -6.68 16.11
N THR A 193 -22.95 -7.94 15.92
CA THR A 193 -22.79 -8.92 17.00
C THR A 193 -21.30 -9.10 17.28
N LEU A 194 -20.95 -9.19 18.57
CA LEU A 194 -19.59 -9.40 19.04
C LEU A 194 -19.56 -10.28 20.29
N MET A 195 -18.43 -10.90 20.56
CA MET A 195 -18.16 -11.61 21.81
C MET A 195 -17.14 -10.84 22.62
N ILE A 196 -17.37 -10.73 23.93
CA ILE A 196 -16.49 -10.02 24.84
C ILE A 196 -16.13 -10.94 26.01
N LYS A 197 -14.84 -11.00 26.32
CA LYS A 197 -14.29 -11.59 27.55
C LYS A 197 -13.47 -10.51 28.25
N ALA A 198 -13.96 -10.07 29.40
CA ALA A 198 -13.35 -9.04 30.25
C ALA A 198 -13.92 -9.17 31.66
N LYS A 199 -13.16 -8.78 32.69
CA LYS A 199 -13.65 -8.80 34.07
C LYS A 199 -14.71 -7.71 34.29
N CYS A 200 -14.47 -6.52 33.72
CA CYS A 200 -15.31 -5.33 33.78
C CYS A 200 -14.92 -4.35 32.68
N ASP A 201 -15.68 -3.26 32.56
CA ASP A 201 -15.32 -2.03 31.83
C ASP A 201 -14.95 -2.28 30.35
N ALA A 202 -15.83 -2.92 29.58
CA ALA A 202 -15.65 -3.05 28.14
C ALA A 202 -16.21 -1.82 27.43
N HIS A 203 -15.32 -1.03 26.81
CA HIS A 203 -15.68 0.17 26.06
C HIS A 203 -15.73 -0.13 24.57
N ILE A 204 -16.82 0.30 23.92
CA ILE A 204 -17.02 0.23 22.48
C ILE A 204 -17.36 1.63 21.97
N ALA A 205 -16.50 2.19 21.13
CA ALA A 205 -16.74 3.47 20.47
C ALA A 205 -17.13 3.29 19.01
N LEU A 206 -18.27 3.87 18.65
CA LEU A 206 -18.80 3.95 17.29
C LEU A 206 -18.65 5.38 16.77
N SER A 207 -17.85 5.61 15.74
CA SER A 207 -17.55 6.95 15.24
C SER A 207 -17.79 7.13 13.74
N ALA A 208 -17.94 8.39 13.33
CA ALA A 208 -18.09 8.78 11.92
C ALA A 208 -16.77 8.78 11.13
N THR A 209 -15.63 8.77 11.81
CA THR A 209 -14.30 8.87 11.19
C THR A 209 -13.30 8.02 11.95
N TYR A 210 -12.57 7.18 11.22
CA TYR A 210 -11.44 6.43 11.77
C TYR A 210 -10.31 7.36 12.23
N GLY A 211 -9.74 7.10 13.40
CA GLY A 211 -8.71 7.93 14.02
C GLY A 211 -9.22 9.17 14.76
N GLU A 212 -10.54 9.41 14.79
CA GLU A 212 -11.15 10.52 15.53
C GLU A 212 -12.29 10.01 16.42
N LEU A 213 -12.14 10.18 17.74
CA LEU A 213 -13.12 9.76 18.75
C LEU A 213 -13.75 10.92 19.52
N HIS A 214 -13.22 12.14 19.42
CA HIS A 214 -13.77 13.28 20.17
C HIS A 214 -14.96 13.96 19.49
N LYS A 215 -15.21 13.66 18.21
CA LYS A 215 -16.30 14.23 17.42
C LYS A 215 -17.13 13.13 16.77
N ARG A 216 -18.46 13.28 16.82
CA ARG A 216 -19.41 12.37 16.16
C ARG A 216 -19.09 10.91 16.53
N THR A 217 -19.10 10.67 17.84
CA THR A 217 -18.81 9.36 18.45
C THR A 217 -19.88 9.05 19.47
N ILE A 218 -20.26 7.78 19.54
CA ILE A 218 -21.11 7.21 20.58
C ILE A 218 -20.26 6.17 21.30
N GLU A 219 -20.18 6.27 22.62
CA GLU A 219 -19.48 5.30 23.43
C GLU A 219 -20.50 4.42 24.16
N ILE A 220 -20.25 3.12 24.16
CA ILE A 220 -21.04 2.11 24.86
C ILE A 220 -20.10 1.44 25.86
N LEU A 221 -20.45 1.54 27.14
CA LEU A 221 -19.76 0.88 28.24
C LEU A 221 -20.59 -0.32 28.69
N ILE A 222 -20.04 -1.52 28.59
CA ILE A 222 -20.65 -2.75 29.10
C ILE A 222 -19.91 -3.18 30.36
N GLY A 223 -20.64 -3.43 31.44
CA GLY A 223 -20.05 -3.88 32.70
C GLY A 223 -19.16 -2.83 33.39
N GLY A 224 -19.56 -1.56 33.34
CA GLY A 224 -19.02 -0.46 34.14
C GLY A 224 -19.23 -0.65 35.64
N ASP A 225 -18.53 0.17 36.45
CA ASP A 225 -18.53 0.15 37.91
C ASP A 225 -18.29 -1.25 38.48
N GLY A 226 -17.22 -1.90 38.03
CA GLY A 226 -16.87 -3.25 38.47
C GLY A 226 -17.89 -4.30 38.02
N ASN A 227 -18.38 -4.19 36.78
CA ASN A 227 -19.33 -5.14 36.17
C ASN A 227 -20.74 -5.11 36.77
N THR A 228 -21.22 -3.92 37.16
CA THR A 228 -22.54 -3.74 37.78
C THR A 228 -23.55 -2.98 36.90
N ARG A 229 -23.07 -2.11 36.00
CA ARG A 229 -23.93 -1.31 35.12
C ARG A 229 -23.41 -1.25 33.68
N SER A 230 -24.29 -0.89 32.75
CA SER A 230 -23.92 -0.61 31.36
C SER A 230 -24.51 0.74 30.94
N MET A 231 -23.79 1.48 30.10
CA MET A 231 -24.09 2.88 29.80
C MET A 231 -23.90 3.19 28.31
N ILE A 232 -24.67 4.15 27.80
CA ILE A 232 -24.44 4.77 26.49
C ILE A 232 -24.12 6.25 26.72
N LYS A 233 -23.00 6.72 26.18
CA LYS A 233 -22.47 8.08 26.30
C LYS A 233 -22.40 8.78 24.95
N ASP A 234 -22.61 10.10 24.97
CA ASP A 234 -22.51 11.00 23.81
C ASP A 234 -21.05 11.42 23.56
N GLY A 235 -20.21 10.45 23.20
CA GLY A 235 -18.76 10.58 23.02
C GLY A 235 -17.95 10.04 24.21
N ILE A 236 -16.65 9.83 24.00
CA ILE A 236 -15.74 9.18 24.97
C ILE A 236 -15.59 9.95 26.30
N GLU A 237 -15.73 11.28 26.25
CA GLU A 237 -15.74 12.19 27.41
C GLU A 237 -17.13 12.83 27.59
N GLY A 238 -18.14 12.28 26.92
CA GLY A 238 -19.49 12.81 26.91
C GLY A 238 -20.30 12.43 28.14
N SER A 239 -21.46 13.07 28.29
CA SER A 239 -22.43 12.71 29.32
C SER A 239 -23.13 11.39 29.01
N VAL A 240 -23.48 10.67 30.08
CA VAL A 240 -24.31 9.46 30.02
C VAL A 240 -25.71 9.84 29.56
N ARG A 241 -26.23 9.11 28.57
CA ARG A 241 -27.56 9.33 27.96
C ARG A 241 -28.55 8.23 28.28
N ALA A 242 -28.06 7.02 28.51
CA ALA A 242 -28.85 5.89 28.96
C ALA A 242 -27.96 4.99 29.82
N GLU A 243 -28.54 4.36 30.84
CA GLU A 243 -27.87 3.40 31.70
C GLU A 243 -28.82 2.30 32.13
N ALA A 244 -28.26 1.15 32.51
CA ALA A 244 -29.01 0.02 33.01
C ALA A 244 -28.16 -0.79 34.01
N LEU A 245 -28.81 -1.41 34.99
CA LEU A 245 -28.18 -2.35 35.90
C LEU A 245 -27.93 -3.68 35.18
N THR A 246 -26.67 -4.12 35.13
CA THR A 246 -26.21 -5.29 34.40
C THR A 246 -25.15 -6.03 35.21
N ALA A 247 -25.54 -6.51 36.40
CA ALA A 247 -24.62 -7.19 37.30
C ALA A 247 -24.05 -8.47 36.68
N ASN A 248 -22.72 -8.62 36.75
CA ASN A 248 -21.96 -9.76 36.23
C ASN A 248 -22.24 -10.03 34.74
N VAL A 249 -22.46 -8.98 33.95
CA VAL A 249 -22.78 -9.13 32.52
C VAL A 249 -21.57 -9.63 31.73
N LEU A 250 -20.37 -9.14 32.05
CA LEU A 250 -19.10 -9.63 31.51
C LEU A 250 -18.53 -10.81 32.32
N SER A 251 -17.60 -11.55 31.73
CA SER A 251 -16.84 -12.62 32.41
C SER A 251 -15.36 -12.52 32.07
N GLY A 252 -14.51 -12.60 33.10
CA GLY A 252 -13.05 -12.64 32.92
C GLY A 252 -12.52 -14.00 32.44
N THR A 253 -13.35 -15.04 32.46
CA THR A 253 -12.95 -16.42 32.09
C THR A 253 -13.51 -16.85 30.73
N GLU A 254 -14.70 -16.36 30.37
CA GLU A 254 -15.49 -16.84 29.23
C GLU A 254 -15.86 -15.71 28.29
N LEU A 255 -15.93 -16.02 27.00
CA LEU A 255 -16.48 -15.12 25.98
C LEU A 255 -18.00 -15.14 26.03
N ARG A 256 -18.61 -13.95 26.05
CA ARG A 256 -20.07 -13.79 26.07
C ARG A 256 -20.55 -12.95 24.89
N TYR A 257 -21.70 -13.31 24.35
CA TYR A 257 -22.29 -12.63 23.20
C TYR A 257 -23.02 -11.34 23.58
N PHE A 258 -22.78 -10.33 22.76
CA PHE A 258 -23.45 -9.04 22.79
C PHE A 258 -23.81 -8.62 21.38
N TRP A 259 -24.86 -7.81 21.26
CA TRP A 259 -25.18 -7.14 20.02
C TRP A 259 -25.43 -5.66 20.28
N ILE A 260 -25.09 -4.85 19.29
CA ILE A 260 -25.27 -3.41 19.26
C ILE A 260 -25.98 -3.05 17.96
N SER A 261 -27.07 -2.30 18.05
CA SER A 261 -27.81 -1.77 16.90
C SER A 261 -27.81 -0.26 16.91
N TRP A 262 -27.77 0.33 15.73
CA TRP A 262 -27.95 1.76 15.48
C TRP A 262 -28.98 2.02 14.37
N GLY A 263 -29.76 0.99 14.01
CA GLY A 263 -30.85 1.10 13.06
C GLY A 263 -31.93 2.08 13.51
N ASN A 264 -32.63 2.69 12.56
CA ASN A 264 -33.79 3.55 12.83
C ASN A 264 -33.51 4.74 13.80
N ASN A 265 -32.28 5.25 13.82
CA ASN A 265 -31.82 6.31 14.73
C ASN A 265 -31.96 5.94 16.22
N LEU A 266 -31.88 4.67 16.56
CA LEU A 266 -31.96 4.15 17.92
C LEU A 266 -30.72 3.31 18.20
N ILE A 267 -29.93 3.71 19.20
CA ILE A 267 -28.84 2.89 19.72
C ILE A 267 -29.43 1.90 20.70
N GLU A 268 -29.20 0.61 20.49
CA GLU A 268 -29.66 -0.46 21.38
C GLU A 268 -28.51 -1.42 21.65
N VAL A 269 -28.45 -1.94 22.88
CA VAL A 269 -27.47 -2.93 23.29
C VAL A 269 -28.18 -4.06 24.02
N GLY A 270 -27.85 -5.29 23.66
CA GLY A 270 -28.40 -6.48 24.28
C GLY A 270 -27.38 -7.61 24.40
N ARG A 271 -27.78 -8.63 25.16
CA ARG A 271 -27.02 -9.86 25.38
C ARG A 271 -27.59 -10.99 24.52
N GLY A 272 -26.73 -11.89 24.06
CA GLY A 272 -27.11 -13.02 23.20
C GLY A 272 -26.54 -12.90 21.79
N ALA A 273 -26.56 -14.01 21.06
CA ALA A 273 -25.97 -14.11 19.72
C ALA A 273 -26.84 -13.47 18.64
N HIS A 274 -28.15 -13.34 18.90
CA HIS A 274 -29.13 -12.84 17.93
C HIS A 274 -29.60 -11.43 18.28
N TYR A 275 -29.70 -10.58 17.25
CA TYR A 275 -30.23 -9.22 17.40
C TYR A 275 -31.66 -9.24 17.97
N GLY A 276 -31.94 -8.36 18.92
CA GLY A 276 -33.24 -8.23 19.57
C GLY A 276 -33.38 -9.04 20.87
N GLU A 277 -32.51 -10.02 21.13
CA GLU A 277 -32.53 -10.79 22.38
C GLU A 277 -31.95 -10.00 23.56
N GLY A 278 -32.54 -10.12 24.75
CA GLY A 278 -31.90 -9.67 25.99
C GLY A 278 -31.44 -8.20 25.99
N ARG A 279 -32.17 -7.30 25.31
CA ARG A 279 -31.88 -5.86 25.30
C ARG A 279 -31.86 -5.30 26.72
N PHE A 280 -30.82 -4.57 27.08
CA PHE A 280 -30.68 -3.99 28.42
C PHE A 280 -30.52 -2.47 28.44
N VAL A 281 -30.04 -1.82 27.36
CA VAL A 281 -29.96 -0.36 27.29
C VAL A 281 -30.29 0.15 25.89
N SER A 282 -30.96 1.30 25.81
CA SER A 282 -31.30 1.95 24.54
C SER A 282 -31.30 3.47 24.64
N TRP A 283 -30.90 4.15 23.56
CA TRP A 283 -30.89 5.61 23.46
C TRP A 283 -31.35 6.07 22.07
N LYS A 284 -32.40 6.90 22.01
CA LYS A 284 -32.92 7.49 20.77
C LYS A 284 -32.09 8.71 20.37
N LEU A 285 -31.53 8.71 19.16
CA LEU A 285 -30.63 9.77 18.69
C LEU A 285 -31.40 11.04 18.25
N PRO A 286 -31.12 12.20 18.87
CA PRO A 286 -31.66 13.48 18.40
C PRO A 286 -31.03 13.87 17.05
N GLU A 287 -31.73 14.70 16.27
CA GLU A 287 -31.34 15.05 14.89
C GLU A 287 -29.93 15.59 14.75
N ASN A 288 -29.53 16.47 15.68
CA ASN A 288 -28.20 17.08 15.74
C ASN A 288 -27.07 16.08 16.06
N LYS A 289 -27.39 14.84 16.44
CA LYS A 289 -26.43 13.77 16.77
C LYS A 289 -26.48 12.61 15.80
N ARG A 290 -27.28 12.69 14.72
CA ARG A 290 -27.32 11.66 13.68
C ARG A 290 -26.08 11.77 12.79
N PHE A 291 -25.33 10.69 12.66
CA PHE A 291 -24.22 10.55 11.71
C PHE A 291 -24.09 9.10 11.26
N ALA A 292 -23.50 8.88 10.08
CA ALA A 292 -23.21 7.52 9.61
C ALA A 292 -22.04 6.94 10.41
N ILE A 293 -22.24 5.77 11.00
CA ILE A 293 -21.21 5.03 11.75
C ILE A 293 -20.36 4.28 10.73
N THR A 294 -19.08 4.63 10.64
CA THR A 294 -18.14 4.05 9.66
C THR A 294 -16.90 3.44 10.32
N SER A 295 -16.67 3.71 11.60
CA SER A 295 -15.50 3.28 12.36
C SER A 295 -15.92 2.70 13.71
N LEU A 296 -15.15 1.71 14.15
CA LEU A 296 -15.30 0.98 15.41
C LEU A 296 -13.97 1.00 16.13
N ALA A 297 -13.98 1.27 17.43
CA ALA A 297 -12.85 1.11 18.32
C ALA A 297 -13.29 0.48 19.65
N VAL A 298 -12.40 -0.27 20.29
CA VAL A 298 -12.68 -0.92 21.57
C VAL A 298 -11.54 -0.67 22.57
N ALA A 299 -11.88 -0.63 23.85
CA ALA A 299 -10.93 -0.50 24.94
C ALA A 299 -11.42 -1.27 26.17
N THR A 300 -10.51 -1.48 27.11
CA THR A 300 -10.83 -1.84 28.49
C THR A 300 -10.15 -0.84 29.43
N ASP A 301 -10.65 -0.69 30.65
CA ASP A 301 -10.04 0.21 31.64
C ASP A 301 -8.79 -0.42 32.30
N ASN A 302 -8.13 0.36 33.16
CA ASN A 302 -6.91 0.00 33.88
C ASN A 302 -7.06 -1.19 34.85
N THR A 303 -8.25 -1.77 34.95
CA THR A 303 -8.63 -2.81 35.93
C THR A 303 -8.91 -4.17 35.26
N SER A 304 -8.97 -4.21 33.92
CA SER A 304 -9.32 -5.40 33.15
C SER A 304 -8.61 -5.42 31.81
N HIS A 305 -8.08 -6.57 31.41
CA HIS A 305 -7.79 -6.85 30.00
C HIS A 305 -9.08 -7.32 29.29
N GLY A 306 -9.12 -7.19 27.97
CA GLY A 306 -10.25 -7.58 27.16
C GLY A 306 -9.86 -8.46 25.97
N GLN A 307 -10.74 -9.37 25.59
CA GLN A 307 -10.73 -10.07 24.31
C GLN A 307 -12.07 -9.82 23.62
N PHE A 308 -12.01 -9.21 22.44
CA PHE A 308 -13.15 -8.88 21.60
C PHE A 308 -13.09 -9.74 20.33
N GLU A 309 -14.16 -10.46 20.03
CA GLU A 309 -14.28 -11.26 18.81
C GLU A 309 -15.48 -10.84 17.98
N PHE A 310 -15.26 -10.71 16.68
CA PHE A 310 -16.27 -10.29 15.73
C PHE A 310 -16.34 -11.32 14.62
N ALA A 311 -17.51 -11.91 14.43
CA ALA A 311 -17.76 -12.88 13.37
C ALA A 311 -18.87 -12.34 12.45
N GLU A 312 -18.57 -12.20 11.16
CA GLU A 312 -19.57 -11.92 10.14
C GLU A 312 -19.89 -13.23 9.40
N LEU A 313 -21.15 -13.55 9.22
CA LEU A 313 -21.61 -14.75 8.52
C LEU A 313 -21.87 -14.42 7.04
N LEU A 314 -21.64 -15.36 6.12
CA LEU A 314 -21.96 -15.21 4.70
C LEU A 314 -23.46 -15.37 4.49
N ASP A 315 -24.14 -14.41 3.86
CA ASP A 315 -25.55 -14.56 3.48
C ASP A 315 -25.76 -15.81 2.60
N THR A 316 -26.86 -16.52 2.83
CA THR A 316 -27.22 -17.79 2.19
C THR A 316 -27.53 -17.67 0.68
N ASP A 317 -27.78 -16.47 0.16
CA ASP A 317 -28.07 -16.20 -1.26
C ASP A 317 -26.80 -16.09 -2.14
N TYR A 318 -25.96 -17.12 -2.11
CA TYR A 318 -24.75 -17.22 -2.94
C TYR A 318 -25.06 -17.68 -4.38
N SER A 319 -25.75 -16.84 -5.15
CA SER A 319 -26.14 -17.11 -6.55
C SER A 319 -25.13 -16.58 -7.59
N GLN A 320 -25.09 -17.20 -8.79
CA GLN A 320 -24.20 -16.89 -9.93
C GLN A 320 -24.20 -15.42 -10.41
N GLN A 321 -25.23 -14.62 -10.09
CA GLN A 321 -25.20 -13.15 -10.27
C GLN A 321 -24.06 -12.46 -9.48
N ALA A 322 -23.50 -13.14 -8.47
CA ALA A 322 -22.38 -12.66 -7.66
C ALA A 322 -21.04 -12.59 -8.43
N LYS A 323 -20.78 -13.40 -9.47
CA LYS A 323 -19.48 -13.39 -10.17
C LYS A 323 -19.20 -12.10 -10.93
N LYS A 324 -20.16 -11.63 -11.75
CA LYS A 324 -20.04 -10.36 -12.50
C LYS A 324 -20.01 -9.15 -11.55
N SER A 325 -20.79 -9.21 -10.48
CA SER A 325 -20.75 -8.22 -9.38
C SER A 325 -19.39 -8.22 -8.66
N ARG A 326 -18.77 -9.38 -8.43
CA ARG A 326 -17.47 -9.52 -7.78
C ARG A 326 -16.34 -8.95 -8.62
N ILE A 327 -16.28 -9.26 -9.92
CA ILE A 327 -15.28 -8.68 -10.84
C ILE A 327 -15.43 -7.16 -10.89
N ARG A 328 -16.66 -6.64 -11.02
CA ARG A 328 -16.91 -5.19 -11.00
C ARG A 328 -16.46 -4.56 -9.67
N LYS A 329 -16.74 -5.20 -8.53
CA LYS A 329 -16.28 -4.75 -7.21
C LYS A 329 -14.75 -4.80 -7.08
N GLN A 330 -14.09 -5.80 -7.62
CA GLN A 330 -12.62 -5.92 -7.64
C GLN A 330 -11.97 -4.84 -8.52
N ILE A 331 -12.47 -4.62 -9.74
CA ILE A 331 -11.98 -3.55 -10.62
C ILE A 331 -12.18 -2.19 -9.95
N LEU A 332 -13.34 -1.96 -9.34
CA LEU A 332 -13.61 -0.72 -8.60
C LEU A 332 -12.68 -0.59 -7.38
N TRP A 333 -12.41 -1.69 -6.66
CA TRP A 333 -11.45 -1.73 -5.56
C TRP A 333 -10.04 -1.33 -6.02
N MET A 334 -9.56 -1.90 -7.12
CA MET A 334 -8.25 -1.57 -7.71
C MET A 334 -8.19 -0.10 -8.16
N ALA A 335 -9.22 0.40 -8.84
CA ALA A 335 -9.27 1.80 -9.28
C ALA A 335 -9.28 2.76 -8.08
N LYS A 336 -10.00 2.41 -7.01
CA LYS A 336 -10.01 3.16 -5.75
C LYS A 336 -8.63 3.16 -5.09
N LYS A 337 -7.99 2.00 -4.96
CA LYS A 337 -6.63 1.82 -4.43
C LYS A 337 -5.62 2.69 -5.20
N GLN A 338 -5.66 2.67 -6.54
CA GLN A 338 -4.78 3.50 -7.37
C GLN A 338 -5.01 5.00 -7.16
N ARG A 339 -6.28 5.42 -7.05
CA ARG A 339 -6.62 6.83 -6.84
C ARG A 339 -6.12 7.35 -5.48
N ILE A 340 -6.21 6.51 -4.45
CA ILE A 340 -5.65 6.81 -3.12
C ILE A 340 -4.13 6.94 -3.21
N LEU A 341 -3.46 6.01 -3.89
CA LEU A 341 -2.02 6.02 -4.06
C LEU A 341 -1.55 7.29 -4.76
N HIS A 342 -2.17 7.65 -5.89
CA HIS A 342 -1.89 8.91 -6.58
C HIS A 342 -2.08 10.14 -5.70
N CYS A 343 -3.15 10.17 -4.89
CA CYS A 343 -3.39 11.26 -3.96
C CYS A 343 -2.25 11.41 -2.95
N LEU A 344 -1.74 10.29 -2.41
CA LEU A 344 -0.61 10.30 -1.48
C LEU A 344 0.73 10.62 -2.16
N GLU A 345 0.91 10.24 -3.42
CA GLU A 345 2.11 10.55 -4.22
C GLU A 345 2.21 12.04 -4.56
N ASP A 346 1.10 12.70 -4.88
CA ASP A 346 1.08 14.12 -5.19
C ASP A 346 1.52 14.95 -3.96
N VAL A 347 0.95 14.65 -2.80
CA VAL A 347 1.20 15.39 -1.54
C VAL A 347 2.51 15.01 -0.83
N PHE A 348 3.11 13.86 -1.17
CA PHE A 348 4.39 13.43 -0.61
C PHE A 348 5.43 14.58 -0.71
N PRO A 349 6.20 14.88 0.34
CA PRO A 349 6.39 14.12 1.58
C PRO A 349 5.31 14.30 2.64
N ASN A 350 4.30 15.15 2.47
CA ASN A 350 3.34 15.41 3.54
C ASN A 350 2.42 14.21 3.82
N SER A 351 1.93 14.12 5.05
CA SER A 351 0.89 13.16 5.43
C SER A 351 -0.51 13.75 5.31
N LEU A 352 -1.47 12.92 4.92
CA LEU A 352 -2.89 13.29 4.87
C LEU A 352 -3.70 12.55 5.92
N SER A 353 -4.72 13.22 6.46
CA SER A 353 -5.71 12.54 7.31
C SER A 353 -6.69 11.72 6.46
N VAL A 354 -7.34 10.72 7.07
CA VAL A 354 -8.45 9.97 6.46
C VAL A 354 -9.51 10.92 5.88
N GLN A 355 -9.84 12.02 6.57
CA GLN A 355 -10.82 13.01 6.10
C GLN A 355 -10.35 13.74 4.83
N ASP A 356 -9.09 14.19 4.81
CA ASP A 356 -8.51 14.86 3.64
C ASP A 356 -8.49 13.93 2.43
N ILE A 357 -8.11 12.66 2.63
CA ILE A 357 -8.07 11.67 1.56
C ILE A 357 -9.47 11.40 1.03
N VAL A 358 -10.48 11.26 1.90
CA VAL A 358 -11.88 11.17 1.46
C VAL A 358 -12.24 12.40 0.63
N GLN A 359 -11.95 13.62 1.10
CA GLN A 359 -12.30 14.84 0.37
C GLN A 359 -11.62 14.93 -1.01
N LEU A 360 -10.34 14.59 -1.09
CA LEU A 360 -9.54 14.65 -2.32
C LEU A 360 -9.90 13.54 -3.32
N THR A 361 -10.35 12.39 -2.81
CA THR A 361 -10.75 11.26 -3.65
C THR A 361 -12.26 11.25 -3.96
N SER A 362 -13.05 12.15 -3.37
CA SER A 362 -14.51 12.11 -3.47
C SER A 362 -15.06 12.65 -4.79
N GLY A 363 -15.24 11.74 -5.74
CA GLY A 363 -16.48 11.69 -6.53
C GLY A 363 -17.44 10.71 -5.85
N LYS A 364 -18.34 11.19 -4.98
CA LYS A 364 -19.53 10.53 -4.37
C LYS A 364 -19.46 9.03 -3.93
N SER A 365 -18.31 8.37 -3.86
CA SER A 365 -18.24 6.89 -3.83
C SER A 365 -17.25 6.27 -2.83
N PHE A 366 -16.63 7.07 -1.96
CA PHE A 366 -15.75 6.56 -0.91
C PHE A 366 -16.45 6.60 0.45
N ASP A 367 -16.59 5.41 1.01
CA ASP A 367 -16.90 5.23 2.42
C ASP A 367 -15.58 5.25 3.23
N ALA A 368 -15.58 5.92 4.37
CA ALA A 368 -14.39 6.10 5.22
C ALA A 368 -13.86 4.76 5.77
N GLY A 369 -14.73 3.81 6.12
CA GLY A 369 -14.32 2.49 6.60
C GLY A 369 -13.59 1.68 5.53
N SER A 370 -14.15 1.66 4.31
CA SER A 370 -13.53 1.02 3.15
C SER A 370 -12.16 1.62 2.80
N LEU A 371 -11.99 2.93 2.97
CA LEU A 371 -10.72 3.62 2.74
C LEU A 371 -9.63 3.13 3.69
N VAL A 372 -9.94 3.01 4.98
CA VAL A 372 -8.96 2.59 5.99
C VAL A 372 -8.53 1.15 5.75
N LEU A 373 -9.46 0.26 5.37
CA LEU A 373 -9.12 -1.11 5.01
C LEU A 373 -8.14 -1.16 3.82
N MET A 374 -8.38 -0.34 2.78
CA MET A 374 -7.45 -0.19 1.66
C MET A 374 -6.08 0.34 2.11
N MET A 375 -6.05 1.32 3.02
CA MET A 375 -4.79 1.85 3.55
C MET A 375 -4.01 0.80 4.34
N LYS A 376 -4.69 0.01 5.17
CA LYS A 376 -4.06 -1.10 5.90
C LYS A 376 -3.55 -2.19 4.97
N GLU A 377 -4.22 -2.43 3.83
CA GLU A 377 -3.71 -3.31 2.77
C GLU A 377 -2.46 -2.72 2.07
N LEU A 378 -2.50 -1.42 1.76
CA LEU A 378 -1.35 -0.68 1.18
C LEU A 378 -0.16 -0.64 2.16
N GLU A 379 -0.42 -0.57 3.46
CA GLU A 379 0.59 -0.61 4.52
C GLU A 379 1.25 -1.98 4.63
N LYS A 380 0.46 -3.05 4.60
CA LYS A 380 0.97 -4.44 4.56
C LYS A 380 1.84 -4.69 3.32
N SER A 381 1.47 -4.08 2.19
CA SER A 381 2.27 -4.11 0.95
C SER A 381 3.37 -3.03 0.91
N ARG A 382 3.64 -2.33 2.01
CA ARG A 382 4.71 -1.31 2.16
C ARG A 382 4.64 -0.11 1.22
N HIS A 383 3.46 0.18 0.67
CA HIS A 383 3.26 1.34 -0.20
C HIS A 383 3.02 2.63 0.61
N VAL A 384 2.39 2.52 1.78
CA VAL A 384 2.07 3.64 2.67
C VAL A 384 2.42 3.29 4.10
N ARG A 385 2.49 4.30 4.97
CA ARG A 385 2.71 4.12 6.41
C ARG A 385 1.79 5.05 7.18
N GLU A 386 1.18 4.53 8.23
CA GLU A 386 0.49 5.34 9.23
C GLU A 386 1.52 5.96 10.17
N LEU A 387 1.65 7.29 10.16
CA LEU A 387 2.60 8.00 11.04
C LEU A 387 2.00 8.27 12.41
N GLU A 388 0.72 8.62 12.41
CA GLU A 388 -0.15 8.79 13.56
C GLU A 388 -1.49 8.17 13.19
N VAL A 389 -2.27 7.74 14.19
CA VAL A 389 -3.57 7.11 13.93
C VAL A 389 -4.45 8.01 13.04
N GLY A 390 -4.85 7.50 11.88
CA GLY A 390 -5.63 8.21 10.88
C GLY A 390 -4.85 9.15 9.95
N ARG A 391 -3.50 9.24 10.06
CA ARG A 391 -2.63 10.03 9.18
C ARG A 391 -1.66 9.15 8.40
N TRP A 392 -1.73 9.26 7.08
CA TRP A 392 -1.05 8.38 6.14
C TRP A 392 -0.06 9.13 5.26
N MET A 393 1.09 8.51 4.98
CA MET A 393 2.13 9.03 4.08
C MET A 393 2.53 7.94 3.09
N ARG A 394 2.86 8.33 1.84
CA ARG A 394 3.50 7.44 0.86
C ARG A 394 4.90 7.04 1.35
N VAL A 395 5.26 5.78 1.19
CA VAL A 395 6.60 5.26 1.50
C VAL A 395 7.34 4.96 0.21
N GLN A 396 8.62 5.32 0.14
CA GLN A 396 9.53 4.85 -0.91
C GLN A 396 10.00 3.43 -0.54
N HIS A 397 9.97 2.49 -1.49
CA HIS A 397 10.31 1.09 -1.21
C HIS A 397 11.72 0.95 -0.60
N GLU A 398 11.80 0.30 0.56
CA GLU A 398 13.04 -0.30 1.03
C GLU A 398 13.34 -1.47 0.09
N ALA A 399 14.42 -1.38 -0.68
CA ALA A 399 14.77 -2.50 -1.54
C ALA A 399 15.13 -3.73 -0.69
N GLN A 400 14.70 -4.89 -1.17
CA GLN A 400 14.91 -6.18 -0.51
C GLN A 400 16.41 -6.40 -0.24
N SER A 401 16.71 -7.16 0.83
CA SER A 401 18.06 -7.41 1.37
C SER A 401 19.14 -7.47 0.29
N GLY A 402 19.97 -6.42 0.22
CA GLY A 402 21.08 -6.30 -0.73
C GLY A 402 21.33 -4.89 -1.28
N SER A 403 20.36 -3.97 -1.20
CA SER A 403 20.56 -2.57 -1.64
C SER A 403 20.99 -1.63 -0.49
N THR A 404 21.77 -0.61 -0.82
CA THR A 404 22.32 0.42 0.08
C THR A 404 21.34 1.54 0.46
N HIS A 405 20.03 1.40 0.17
CA HIS A 405 19.06 2.48 0.45
C HIS A 405 18.49 2.41 1.87
N GLU A 406 18.93 3.30 2.74
CA GLU A 406 18.44 3.39 4.12
C GLU A 406 17.43 4.54 4.28
N MET A 407 16.24 4.27 4.83
CA MET A 407 15.22 5.30 5.12
C MET A 407 15.14 5.57 6.64
N LYS A 408 15.37 6.82 7.05
CA LYS A 408 15.35 7.26 8.45
C LYS A 408 14.26 8.30 8.70
N LEU A 409 13.34 7.98 9.60
CA LEU A 409 12.41 8.96 10.16
C LEU A 409 13.13 9.73 11.27
N VAL A 410 13.21 11.05 11.14
CA VAL A 410 13.97 11.91 12.07
C VAL A 410 13.11 13.05 12.62
N ARG A 411 13.39 13.47 13.85
CA ARG A 411 12.79 14.69 14.43
C ARG A 411 13.49 15.94 13.92
N GLU A 412 14.79 15.85 13.71
CA GLU A 412 15.63 16.92 13.17
C GLU A 412 16.50 16.39 12.04
N MET A 413 16.79 17.26 11.07
CA MET A 413 17.64 16.90 9.95
C MET A 413 19.09 16.76 10.45
N PRO A 414 19.83 15.72 10.01
CA PRO A 414 21.23 15.57 10.38
C PRO A 414 22.03 16.80 9.94
N GLN A 415 22.89 17.29 10.83
CA GLN A 415 23.90 18.28 10.48
C GLN A 415 25.10 17.54 9.91
N LEU A 416 25.26 17.58 8.59
CA LEU A 416 26.44 17.05 7.91
C LEU A 416 27.59 18.05 8.08
N LEU A 417 28.83 17.59 8.17
CA LEU A 417 29.99 18.46 8.37
C LEU A 417 31.10 18.15 7.35
N GLY A 418 31.88 19.18 6.99
CA GLY A 418 33.03 19.04 6.11
C GLY A 418 32.69 18.38 4.78
N LYS A 419 33.37 17.27 4.47
CA LYS A 419 33.25 16.54 3.18
C LYS A 419 31.92 15.81 2.99
N ASP A 420 31.12 15.65 4.05
CA ASP A 420 29.81 15.00 3.95
C ASP A 420 28.70 15.98 3.55
N GLN A 421 28.97 17.29 3.52
CA GLN A 421 28.03 18.29 3.03
C GLN A 421 27.84 18.16 1.51
N PRO A 422 26.58 18.04 1.02
CA PRO A 422 26.28 18.04 -0.40
C PRO A 422 26.68 19.35 -1.07
N THR A 423 27.29 19.25 -2.25
CA THR A 423 27.60 20.40 -3.12
C THR A 423 26.60 20.54 -4.26
N ILE A 424 25.81 19.51 -4.54
CA ILE A 424 24.80 19.50 -5.58
C ILE A 424 23.42 19.21 -4.96
N ALA A 425 22.45 20.06 -5.25
CA ALA A 425 21.05 19.83 -4.90
C ALA A 425 20.23 19.45 -6.13
N ILE A 426 19.32 18.48 -5.98
CA ILE A 426 18.41 18.02 -7.02
C ILE A 426 16.97 18.19 -6.52
N ILE A 427 16.14 18.91 -7.27
CA ILE A 427 14.77 19.25 -6.90
C ILE A 427 13.80 18.66 -7.92
N THR A 428 12.84 17.90 -7.41
CA THR A 428 11.78 17.21 -8.19
C THR A 428 10.40 17.65 -7.70
N SER A 429 9.36 17.51 -8.52
CA SER A 429 7.98 17.92 -8.20
C SER A 429 7.04 16.73 -8.07
N LEU A 430 7.19 15.72 -8.92
CA LEU A 430 6.38 14.50 -8.95
C LEU A 430 7.07 13.34 -8.25
N TYR A 431 6.28 12.40 -7.74
CA TYR A 431 6.81 11.25 -7.01
C TYR A 431 7.66 10.34 -7.93
N CYS A 432 7.24 10.14 -9.18
CA CYS A 432 8.01 9.39 -10.18
C CYS A 432 9.36 10.04 -10.51
N GLU A 433 9.43 11.37 -10.55
CA GLU A 433 10.68 12.12 -10.75
C GLU A 433 11.64 11.89 -9.59
N LYS A 434 11.12 11.92 -8.36
CA LYS A 434 11.88 11.62 -7.16
C LYS A 434 12.44 10.19 -7.19
N LEU A 435 11.62 9.21 -7.57
CA LEU A 435 12.07 7.81 -7.70
C LEU A 435 13.14 7.66 -8.80
N ALA A 436 12.97 8.34 -9.93
CA ALA A 436 13.95 8.35 -11.02
C ALA A 436 15.30 8.93 -10.57
N VAL A 437 15.27 10.09 -9.91
CA VAL A 437 16.49 10.70 -9.37
C VAL A 437 17.12 9.83 -8.30
N ASP A 438 16.33 9.29 -7.37
CA ASP A 438 16.86 8.43 -6.31
C ASP A 438 17.56 7.20 -6.90
N THR A 439 17.03 6.63 -7.98
CA THR A 439 17.65 5.49 -8.70
C THR A 439 19.05 5.84 -9.22
N MET A 440 19.32 7.12 -9.53
CA MET A 440 20.60 7.60 -10.00
C MET A 440 21.62 7.86 -8.90
N ILE A 441 21.19 7.91 -7.63
CA ILE A 441 22.06 8.20 -6.48
C ILE A 441 22.57 6.90 -5.86
N ASP A 442 23.89 6.84 -5.71
CA ASP A 442 24.65 5.77 -5.08
C ASP A 442 24.83 6.06 -3.57
N ASP A 443 25.06 5.03 -2.74
CA ASP A 443 25.27 5.14 -1.28
C ASP A 443 24.28 6.08 -0.56
N LYS A 444 23.00 5.93 -0.87
CA LYS A 444 21.94 6.90 -0.52
C LYS A 444 21.21 6.58 0.77
N THR A 445 21.01 7.60 1.60
CA THR A 445 20.11 7.58 2.77
C THR A 445 19.01 8.62 2.61
N THR A 446 17.75 8.21 2.76
CA THR A 446 16.59 9.12 2.78
C THR A 446 16.22 9.48 4.20
N PHE A 447 16.28 10.77 4.52
CA PHE A 447 15.79 11.33 5.78
C PHE A 447 14.40 11.92 5.56
N VAL A 448 13.44 11.49 6.37
CA VAL A 448 12.11 12.09 6.44
C VAL A 448 11.96 12.78 7.78
N LYS A 449 11.90 14.11 7.77
CA LYS A 449 11.59 14.90 8.95
C LYS A 449 10.09 15.01 9.12
N TYR A 450 9.59 14.51 10.24
CA TYR A 450 8.18 14.60 10.63
C TYR A 450 8.05 15.51 11.85
N LYS A 451 7.25 16.60 11.74
CA LYS A 451 6.91 17.45 12.87
C LYS A 451 5.66 16.91 13.56
N THR A 452 5.81 16.48 14.82
CA THR A 452 4.73 16.00 15.71
C THR A 452 3.86 17.11 16.31
N GLU A 453 3.99 18.36 15.85
CA GLU A 453 3.17 19.47 16.39
C GLU A 453 1.76 19.44 15.78
N VAL A 454 0.88 18.75 16.49
CA VAL A 454 -0.55 18.64 16.21
C VAL A 454 -1.21 20.02 16.29
N ARG A 455 -1.35 20.71 15.17
CA ARG A 455 -2.47 21.64 14.96
C ARG A 455 -3.53 20.91 14.15
N ARG A 456 -4.70 20.70 14.75
CA ARG A 456 -5.81 19.82 14.31
C ARG A 456 -6.34 20.02 12.87
N ASN A 457 -5.85 21.00 12.11
CA ASN A 457 -6.21 21.28 10.71
C ASN A 457 -4.99 21.57 9.80
N TYR A 458 -3.78 21.22 10.22
CA TYR A 458 -2.57 21.48 9.45
C TYR A 458 -2.12 20.22 8.71
N ILE A 459 -1.85 20.35 7.41
CA ILE A 459 -1.12 19.32 6.67
C ILE A 459 0.27 19.28 7.29
N GLY A 460 0.62 18.20 7.98
CA GLY A 460 1.92 18.09 8.65
C GLY A 460 3.04 18.32 7.64
N GLU A 461 3.73 19.46 7.76
CA GLU A 461 4.85 19.80 6.88
C GLU A 461 5.98 18.83 7.14
N CYS A 462 6.12 17.87 6.23
CA CYS A 462 7.20 16.91 6.24
C CYS A 462 8.29 17.38 5.30
N GLN A 463 9.53 17.01 5.59
CA GLN A 463 10.65 17.27 4.69
C GLN A 463 11.25 15.92 4.31
N VAL A 464 11.63 15.77 3.04
CA VAL A 464 12.33 14.57 2.57
C VAL A 464 13.60 14.99 1.88
N TYR A 465 14.71 14.37 2.26
CA TYR A 465 16.01 14.58 1.63
C TYR A 465 16.72 13.24 1.48
N THR A 466 17.10 12.92 0.25
CA THR A 466 17.91 11.74 -0.05
C THR A 466 19.33 12.22 -0.30
N VAL A 467 20.23 11.89 0.62
CA VAL A 467 21.64 12.26 0.55
C VAL A 467 22.43 11.04 0.10
N GLY A 468 23.34 11.22 -0.85
CA GLY A 468 24.20 10.15 -1.33
C GLY A 468 25.30 10.69 -2.23
N THR A 469 25.77 9.86 -3.15
CA THR A 469 26.86 10.19 -4.09
C THR A 469 26.43 9.99 -5.53
N ILE A 470 26.95 10.85 -6.41
CA ILE A 470 26.98 10.61 -7.86
C ILE A 470 28.42 10.88 -8.29
N GLY A 471 29.13 9.81 -8.66
CA GLY A 471 30.57 9.88 -8.92
C GLY A 471 31.33 10.42 -7.70
N ARG A 472 32.09 11.50 -7.89
CA ARG A 472 32.86 12.16 -6.83
C ARG A 472 32.06 13.16 -5.98
N PHE A 473 30.83 13.48 -6.38
CA PHE A 473 30.04 14.54 -5.75
C PHE A 473 29.09 13.99 -4.69
N LYS A 474 28.99 14.71 -3.57
CA LYS A 474 27.91 14.51 -2.59
C LYS A 474 26.69 15.29 -3.06
N VAL A 475 25.57 14.58 -3.16
CA VAL A 475 24.32 15.12 -3.69
C VAL A 475 23.20 15.01 -2.67
N VAL A 476 22.23 15.93 -2.76
CA VAL A 476 20.98 15.87 -2.00
C VAL A 476 19.78 16.04 -2.92
N CYS A 477 18.84 15.10 -2.88
CA CYS A 477 17.59 15.16 -3.63
C CYS A 477 16.39 15.44 -2.72
N THR A 478 15.48 16.31 -3.14
CA THR A 478 14.20 16.55 -2.47
C THR A 478 13.02 16.56 -3.45
N LYS A 479 11.81 16.34 -2.93
CA LYS A 479 10.55 16.49 -3.67
C LYS A 479 9.72 17.61 -3.09
N LEU A 480 9.23 18.49 -3.95
CA LEU A 480 8.27 19.52 -3.62
C LEU A 480 6.90 18.89 -3.32
N ALA A 481 6.27 19.32 -2.23
CA ALA A 481 4.92 18.90 -1.89
C ALA A 481 3.90 19.60 -2.81
N ARG A 482 3.01 18.84 -3.47
CA ARG A 482 1.90 19.42 -4.24
C ARG A 482 0.67 19.50 -3.35
N LEU A 483 0.41 20.67 -2.79
CA LEU A 483 -0.77 20.91 -1.95
C LEU A 483 -2.03 21.05 -2.80
N PRO A 484 -3.11 20.30 -2.53
CA PRO A 484 -4.32 20.31 -3.34
C PRO A 484 -5.27 21.47 -3.07
N THR A 485 -5.06 22.24 -1.99
CA THR A 485 -5.99 23.25 -1.49
C THR A 485 -5.94 24.60 -2.24
N SER A 486 -4.81 24.96 -2.89
CA SER A 486 -4.72 26.08 -3.86
C SER A 486 -3.35 26.16 -4.55
N ASN A 487 -3.29 26.76 -5.75
CA ASN A 487 -2.02 27.04 -6.43
C ASN A 487 -1.09 27.95 -5.62
N LYS A 488 -1.65 28.92 -4.88
CA LYS A 488 -0.87 29.84 -4.04
C LYS A 488 -0.18 29.10 -2.89
N ALA A 489 -0.90 28.20 -2.21
CA ALA A 489 -0.33 27.39 -1.14
C ALA A 489 0.79 26.47 -1.66
N ALA A 490 0.61 25.86 -2.84
CA ALA A 490 1.63 25.03 -3.46
C ALA A 490 2.92 25.83 -3.79
N ARG A 491 2.80 27.05 -4.33
CA ARG A 491 3.94 27.95 -4.58
C ARG A 491 4.71 28.30 -3.32
N ILE A 492 4.00 28.74 -2.26
CA ILE A 492 4.61 29.08 -0.97
C ILE A 492 5.31 27.86 -0.36
N SER A 493 4.71 26.68 -0.48
CA SER A 493 5.32 25.44 0.00
C SER A 493 6.60 25.10 -0.78
N ALA A 494 6.62 25.35 -2.10
CA ALA A 494 7.81 25.12 -2.93
C ALA A 494 8.94 26.08 -2.56
N GLU A 495 8.66 27.39 -2.45
CA GLU A 495 9.63 28.41 -1.98
C GLU A 495 10.23 28.04 -0.62
N ASN A 496 9.37 27.68 0.35
CA ASN A 496 9.82 27.26 1.68
C ASN A 496 10.72 26.02 1.64
N THR A 497 10.45 25.08 0.73
CA THR A 497 11.25 23.86 0.58
C THR A 497 12.65 24.18 0.07
N VAL A 498 12.76 25.06 -0.93
CA VAL A 498 14.04 25.50 -1.49
C VAL A 498 14.85 26.30 -0.48
N THR A 499 14.23 27.29 0.18
CA THR A 499 14.90 28.09 1.23
C THR A 499 15.40 27.21 2.38
N ARG A 500 14.63 26.19 2.80
CA ARG A 500 15.05 25.24 3.84
C ARG A 500 16.19 24.34 3.36
N LEU A 501 16.11 23.82 2.13
CA LEU A 501 17.17 22.99 1.53
C LEU A 501 18.51 23.74 1.55
N LEU A 502 18.55 24.96 1.02
CA LEU A 502 19.76 25.78 0.96
C LEU A 502 20.23 26.25 2.36
N GLY A 503 19.31 26.45 3.30
CA GLY A 503 19.64 26.77 4.68
C GLY A 503 20.25 25.60 5.46
N ILE A 504 19.81 24.37 5.18
CA ILE A 504 20.32 23.13 5.81
C ILE A 504 21.66 22.73 5.18
N PHE A 505 21.74 22.72 3.84
CA PHE A 505 22.92 22.30 3.09
C PHE A 505 23.62 23.51 2.48
N LYS A 506 24.38 24.21 3.33
CA LYS A 506 25.01 25.51 2.99
C LYS A 506 26.12 25.39 1.95
N SER A 507 26.65 24.19 1.72
CA SER A 507 27.70 23.93 0.72
C SER A 507 27.16 23.67 -0.68
N VAL A 508 25.84 23.74 -0.89
CA VAL A 508 25.23 23.55 -2.21
C VAL A 508 25.63 24.70 -3.14
N GLU A 509 26.37 24.36 -4.18
CA GLU A 509 26.83 25.26 -5.23
C GLU A 509 25.94 25.15 -6.47
N HIS A 510 25.58 23.93 -6.88
CA HIS A 510 24.83 23.66 -8.10
C HIS A 510 23.44 23.09 -7.81
N VAL A 511 22.41 23.57 -8.53
CA VAL A 511 21.03 23.11 -8.40
C VAL A 511 20.47 22.53 -9.70
N PHE A 512 19.98 21.30 -9.66
CA PHE A 512 19.37 20.61 -10.78
C PHE A 512 17.85 20.51 -10.56
N LEU A 513 17.07 21.11 -11.47
CA LEU A 513 15.62 20.97 -11.50
C LEU A 513 15.27 19.87 -12.50
N VAL A 514 14.97 18.67 -12.01
CA VAL A 514 14.77 17.47 -12.85
C VAL A 514 13.33 17.04 -12.80
N GLY A 515 12.73 16.75 -13.96
CA GLY A 515 11.37 16.25 -14.00
C GLY A 515 10.83 16.00 -15.40
N VAL A 516 9.51 16.03 -15.55
CA VAL A 516 8.82 15.83 -16.83
C VAL A 516 8.20 17.13 -17.36
N ALA A 517 7.97 17.17 -18.67
CA ALA A 517 7.33 18.30 -19.34
C ALA A 517 6.53 17.84 -20.57
N GLY A 518 5.72 18.75 -21.11
CA GLY A 518 5.10 18.61 -22.42
C GLY A 518 6.01 19.14 -23.51
N GLY A 519 6.20 18.40 -24.60
CA GLY A 519 7.03 18.82 -25.74
C GLY A 519 6.31 19.78 -26.67
N VAL A 520 7.07 20.54 -27.44
CA VAL A 520 6.56 21.38 -28.54
C VAL A 520 6.88 20.71 -29.88
N SER A 521 5.84 20.33 -30.63
CA SER A 521 5.98 19.59 -31.90
C SER A 521 5.23 20.28 -33.06
N HIS A 522 5.55 21.54 -33.36
CA HIS A 522 4.89 22.26 -34.44
C HIS A 522 5.47 21.92 -35.82
N GLN A 523 4.69 21.18 -36.61
CA GLN A 523 5.05 20.60 -37.92
C GLN A 523 5.38 21.63 -39.02
N ASN A 524 4.97 22.89 -38.85
CA ASN A 524 5.10 23.91 -39.91
C ASN A 524 6.29 24.87 -39.73
N VAL A 525 7.05 24.75 -38.64
CA VAL A 525 8.13 25.70 -38.29
C VAL A 525 9.41 25.01 -37.82
N ILE A 526 9.32 23.83 -37.18
CA ILE A 526 10.47 23.17 -36.56
C ILE A 526 10.91 21.97 -37.41
N THR A 527 12.12 22.03 -37.97
CA THR A 527 12.73 20.96 -38.78
C THR A 527 13.05 19.70 -37.99
N ASN A 528 13.17 19.81 -36.66
CA ASN A 528 13.44 18.70 -35.74
C ASN A 528 12.50 18.75 -34.52
N PRO A 529 11.29 18.14 -34.58
CA PRO A 529 10.32 18.20 -33.50
C PRO A 529 10.76 17.40 -32.28
N VAL A 530 10.37 17.89 -31.10
CA VAL A 530 10.55 17.19 -29.82
C VAL A 530 9.52 16.07 -29.70
N LEU A 531 9.95 14.86 -29.35
CA LEU A 531 9.11 13.65 -29.26
C LEU A 531 8.98 13.15 -27.81
N LEU A 532 7.97 12.30 -27.57
CA LEU A 532 7.85 11.58 -26.29
C LEU A 532 9.11 10.77 -26.01
N GLY A 533 9.62 10.89 -24.78
CA GLY A 533 10.86 10.27 -24.34
C GLY A 533 12.12 11.07 -24.62
N ASP A 534 12.08 12.13 -25.44
CA ASP A 534 13.21 13.05 -25.59
C ASP A 534 13.45 13.85 -24.30
N ILE A 535 14.60 14.51 -24.22
CA ILE A 535 15.04 15.31 -23.08
C ILE A 535 15.26 16.75 -23.55
N VAL A 536 14.69 17.72 -22.84
CA VAL A 536 14.91 19.15 -23.06
C VAL A 536 15.71 19.72 -21.89
N VAL A 537 16.80 20.40 -22.19
CA VAL A 537 17.72 21.00 -21.23
C VAL A 537 17.69 22.51 -21.39
N SER A 538 17.43 23.23 -20.30
CA SER A 538 17.41 24.69 -20.32
C SER A 538 18.80 25.25 -20.54
N MET A 539 18.98 26.11 -21.54
CA MET A 539 20.23 26.83 -21.76
C MET A 539 19.96 28.21 -22.35
N THR A 540 20.82 29.17 -22.00
CA THR A 540 20.90 30.46 -22.67
C THR A 540 21.56 30.26 -24.03
N SER A 541 20.81 30.49 -25.12
CA SER A 541 21.36 30.39 -26.47
C SER A 541 22.33 31.56 -26.76
N GLU A 542 23.10 31.46 -27.85
CA GLU A 542 23.97 32.55 -28.32
C GLU A 542 23.21 33.87 -28.56
N ARG A 543 21.89 33.78 -28.77
CA ARG A 543 20.97 34.91 -28.96
C ARG A 543 20.51 35.55 -27.65
N ASN A 544 21.11 35.17 -26.52
CA ASN A 544 20.77 35.64 -25.18
C ASN A 544 19.31 35.32 -24.79
N GLU A 545 18.77 34.23 -25.33
CA GLU A 545 17.42 33.75 -24.98
C GLU A 545 17.40 33.24 -23.54
N PRO A 546 16.31 33.46 -22.80
CA PRO A 546 16.20 33.02 -21.41
C PRO A 546 16.17 31.50 -21.31
N MET A 547 16.70 30.97 -20.20
CA MET A 547 16.64 29.54 -19.90
C MET A 547 15.20 29.08 -19.60
N TYR A 548 14.43 29.93 -18.93
CA TYR A 548 13.05 29.66 -18.56
C TYR A 548 12.18 30.92 -18.69
N VAL A 549 10.98 30.78 -19.23
CA VAL A 549 10.00 31.87 -19.38
C VAL A 549 8.68 31.49 -18.74
N HIS A 550 8.28 32.20 -17.70
CA HIS A 550 6.97 32.03 -17.07
C HIS A 550 5.97 33.08 -17.60
N CYS A 551 4.80 32.63 -18.07
CA CYS A 551 3.70 33.51 -18.46
C CYS A 551 2.78 33.82 -17.26
N LYS A 552 2.76 35.08 -16.83
CA LYS A 552 1.92 35.59 -15.72
C LYS A 552 0.51 35.93 -16.17
N ALA A 553 0.38 36.52 -17.35
CA ALA A 553 -0.90 36.94 -17.90
C ALA A 553 -0.86 36.92 -19.43
N VAL A 554 -2.02 36.65 -20.02
CA VAL A 554 -2.26 36.67 -21.47
C VAL A 554 -3.34 37.72 -21.73
N GLN A 555 -3.08 38.63 -22.67
CA GLN A 555 -4.06 39.58 -23.17
C GLN A 555 -4.19 39.39 -24.68
N GLN A 556 -5.42 39.32 -25.19
CA GLN A 556 -5.64 39.23 -26.63
C GLN A 556 -5.74 40.63 -27.21
N ASP A 557 -4.91 40.94 -28.20
CA ASP A 557 -5.02 42.18 -28.96
C ASP A 557 -6.26 42.09 -29.86
N VAL A 558 -7.25 42.95 -29.55
CA VAL A 558 -8.55 43.03 -30.22
C VAL A 558 -8.39 43.37 -31.72
N ASN A 559 -7.29 44.03 -32.10
CA ASN A 559 -7.08 44.52 -33.46
C ASN A 559 -6.23 43.57 -34.33
N ALA A 560 -5.33 42.78 -33.74
CA ALA A 560 -4.33 42.01 -34.47
C ALA A 560 -4.53 40.48 -34.45
N LYS A 561 -5.50 39.94 -33.69
CA LYS A 561 -5.59 38.49 -33.38
C LYS A 561 -4.28 37.92 -32.80
N GLN A 562 -3.43 38.77 -32.22
CA GLN A 562 -2.18 38.37 -31.58
C GLN A 562 -2.36 38.39 -30.07
N TYR A 563 -1.60 37.56 -29.37
CA TYR A 563 -1.57 37.55 -27.91
C TYR A 563 -0.37 38.36 -27.41
N ILE A 564 -0.60 39.17 -26.40
CA ILE A 564 0.42 39.90 -25.64
C ILE A 564 0.61 39.17 -24.32
N TYR A 565 1.85 38.78 -24.06
CA TYR A 565 2.22 38.01 -22.87
C TYR A 565 2.96 38.88 -21.86
N GLN A 566 2.51 38.84 -20.60
CA GLN A 566 3.31 39.33 -19.49
C GLN A 566 4.18 38.19 -18.99
N THR A 567 5.48 38.26 -19.26
CA THR A 567 6.42 37.17 -18.94
C THR A 567 7.41 37.56 -17.85
N ARG A 568 7.81 36.58 -17.04
CA ARG A 568 9.04 36.63 -16.23
C ARG A 568 10.07 35.68 -16.84
N GLN A 569 11.28 36.19 -17.05
CA GLN A 569 12.38 35.45 -17.65
C GLN A 569 13.43 35.13 -16.60
N PHE A 570 13.99 33.93 -16.67
CA PHE A 570 15.05 33.47 -15.76
C PHE A 570 16.24 32.99 -16.57
N SER A 571 17.42 33.43 -16.15
CA SER A 571 18.71 33.09 -16.75
C SER A 571 19.76 32.90 -15.67
N CYS A 572 20.77 32.09 -15.95
CA CYS A 572 21.85 31.76 -15.04
C CYS A 572 23.10 32.58 -15.40
N LYS A 573 23.78 33.18 -14.41
CA LYS A 573 25.04 33.92 -14.64
C LYS A 573 26.24 32.96 -14.71
N ASN A 574 26.25 31.94 -13.87
CA ASN A 574 27.29 30.91 -13.89
C ASN A 574 27.01 29.92 -15.02
N LYS A 575 27.93 29.82 -15.98
CA LYS A 575 27.79 28.97 -17.18
C LYS A 575 28.40 27.57 -17.04
N ILE A 576 28.90 27.17 -15.86
CA ILE A 576 29.60 25.89 -15.67
C ILE A 576 28.74 24.70 -16.15
N LEU A 577 27.49 24.60 -15.68
CA LEU A 577 26.60 23.50 -16.03
C LEU A 577 26.25 23.49 -17.53
N GLN A 578 26.09 24.67 -18.13
CA GLN A 578 25.81 24.84 -19.55
C GLN A 578 27.01 24.43 -20.40
N ASN A 579 28.24 24.79 -19.99
CA ASN A 579 29.47 24.39 -20.67
C ASN A 579 29.67 22.87 -20.63
N VAL A 580 29.34 22.21 -19.51
CA VAL A 580 29.37 20.74 -19.41
C VAL A 580 28.32 20.11 -20.32
N ALA A 581 27.10 20.64 -20.36
CA ALA A 581 26.05 20.16 -21.28
C ALA A 581 26.47 20.27 -22.76
N LEU A 582 27.06 21.40 -23.17
CA LEU A 582 27.61 21.60 -24.51
C LEU A 582 28.76 20.64 -24.83
N SER A 583 29.62 20.38 -23.85
CA SER A 583 30.72 19.42 -24.01
C SER A 583 30.20 18.00 -24.21
N LEU A 584 29.18 17.59 -23.45
CA LEU A 584 28.50 16.30 -23.64
C LEU A 584 27.83 16.21 -25.02
N GLU A 585 27.18 17.27 -25.48
CA GLU A 585 26.58 17.31 -26.81
C GLU A 585 27.63 17.17 -27.92
N SER A 586 28.79 17.82 -27.77
CA SER A 586 29.93 17.69 -28.69
C SER A 586 30.49 16.28 -28.74
N ILE A 587 30.61 15.62 -27.58
CA ILE A 587 31.05 14.21 -27.50
C ILE A 587 30.08 13.31 -28.28
N VAL A 588 28.77 13.44 -28.04
CA VAL A 588 27.77 12.61 -28.72
C VAL A 588 27.69 12.89 -30.23
N LYS A 589 27.90 14.14 -30.67
CA LYS A 589 27.95 14.48 -32.10
C LYS A 589 29.21 13.94 -32.79
N SER A 590 30.31 13.80 -32.06
CA SER A 590 31.59 13.31 -32.62
C SER A 590 31.71 11.78 -32.58
N ASP A 591 31.11 11.13 -31.58
CA ASP A 591 31.12 9.68 -31.40
C ASP A 591 29.78 9.05 -31.81
N VAL A 592 29.63 8.81 -33.12
CA VAL A 592 28.41 8.22 -33.70
C VAL A 592 28.32 6.71 -33.45
N ILE A 593 29.42 6.08 -33.00
CA ILE A 593 29.55 4.63 -32.86
C ILE A 593 29.06 4.17 -31.48
N HIS A 594 29.37 4.93 -30.44
CA HIS A 594 28.99 4.58 -29.07
C HIS A 594 27.64 5.19 -28.65
N PRO A 595 26.84 4.48 -27.84
CA PRO A 595 25.58 5.01 -27.32
C PRO A 595 25.85 6.20 -26.41
N SER A 596 24.87 7.09 -26.32
CA SER A 596 24.98 8.28 -25.48
C SER A 596 25.21 7.89 -24.01
N PRO A 597 26.02 8.64 -23.22
CA PRO A 597 26.36 8.25 -21.85
C PRO A 597 25.16 8.01 -20.92
N TRP A 598 24.02 8.65 -21.19
CA TRP A 598 22.80 8.52 -20.42
C TRP A 598 21.97 7.28 -20.76
N GLU A 599 22.18 6.66 -21.93
CA GLU A 599 21.43 5.45 -22.34
C GLU A 599 21.73 4.29 -21.39
N ARG A 600 22.99 4.12 -21.01
CA ARG A 600 23.39 3.12 -20.01
C ARG A 600 22.68 3.31 -18.68
N TYR A 601 22.65 4.53 -18.15
CA TYR A 601 21.98 4.82 -16.88
C TYR A 601 20.47 4.62 -16.97
N LEU A 602 19.88 4.92 -18.13
CA LEU A 602 18.46 4.69 -18.40
C LEU A 602 18.14 3.19 -18.38
N GLU A 603 18.93 2.36 -19.06
CA GLU A 603 18.76 0.90 -19.05
C GLU A 603 18.91 0.30 -17.65
N GLU A 604 19.97 0.69 -16.93
CA GLU A 604 20.21 0.27 -15.54
C GLU A 604 19.05 0.69 -14.62
N GLY A 605 18.53 1.91 -14.79
CA GLY A 605 17.39 2.42 -14.04
C GLY A 605 16.07 1.70 -14.34
N LEU A 606 15.80 1.37 -15.61
CA LEU A 606 14.60 0.63 -16.03
C LEU A 606 14.61 -0.79 -15.43
N ALA A 607 15.79 -1.43 -15.42
CA ALA A 607 15.95 -2.74 -14.78
C ALA A 607 15.66 -2.68 -13.28
N GLN A 608 16.14 -1.64 -12.57
CA GLN A 608 15.89 -1.47 -11.13
C GLN A 608 14.40 -1.17 -10.81
N MET A 609 13.74 -0.33 -11.61
CA MET A 609 12.35 0.05 -11.37
C MET A 609 11.35 -1.07 -11.67
N THR A 610 11.65 -1.94 -12.63
CA THR A 610 10.82 -3.12 -12.94
C THR A 610 10.70 -4.07 -11.73
N VAL A 611 11.69 -4.06 -10.84
CA VAL A 611 11.76 -4.89 -9.62
C VAL A 611 10.99 -4.27 -8.43
N GLN A 612 10.67 -2.97 -8.44
CA GLN A 612 10.08 -2.24 -7.29
C GLN A 612 8.53 -2.10 -7.29
N GLU A 613 7.83 -2.80 -8.21
CA GLU A 613 6.35 -2.96 -8.36
C GLU A 613 5.46 -1.79 -8.86
N ILE A 614 4.75 -2.07 -9.97
CA ILE A 614 3.32 -1.91 -10.34
C ILE A 614 3.33 -2.00 -11.87
N ASN A 615 2.71 -3.05 -12.43
CA ASN A 615 2.41 -3.28 -13.85
C ASN A 615 2.92 -2.15 -14.77
N ILE A 616 4.20 -2.26 -15.16
CA ILE A 616 4.61 -1.72 -16.46
C ILE A 616 3.64 -2.39 -17.42
N LYS A 617 2.63 -1.67 -17.89
CA LYS A 617 1.94 -2.09 -19.11
C LYS A 617 3.06 -2.33 -20.09
N HIS A 618 3.19 -3.59 -20.49
CA HIS A 618 4.28 -4.10 -21.30
C HIS A 618 4.60 -3.12 -22.44
N HIS A 619 5.66 -2.35 -22.28
CA HIS A 619 6.44 -1.81 -23.40
C HIS A 619 7.74 -2.61 -23.58
N ALA A 620 7.92 -3.65 -22.77
CA ALA A 620 9.06 -4.56 -22.77
C ALA A 620 8.63 -6.01 -23.07
N ASN A 621 7.74 -6.22 -24.06
CA ASN A 621 7.67 -7.54 -24.68
C ASN A 621 8.65 -7.56 -25.84
N GLY A 622 9.63 -8.46 -25.72
CA GLY A 622 10.77 -8.61 -26.60
C GLY A 622 10.35 -8.73 -28.07
N ASN A 623 10.60 -7.65 -28.78
CA ASN A 623 11.06 -7.58 -30.15
C ASN A 623 11.64 -6.18 -30.31
N ASN A 624 12.75 -6.05 -31.02
CA ASN A 624 13.50 -4.82 -31.31
C ASN A 624 12.70 -3.77 -32.11
N SER A 625 11.57 -3.33 -31.57
CA SER A 625 10.77 -2.24 -32.07
C SER A 625 10.12 -1.61 -30.85
N LEU A 626 10.66 -0.46 -30.45
CA LEU A 626 9.89 0.66 -29.91
C LEU A 626 8.42 0.48 -30.30
N VAL A 627 7.55 0.23 -29.32
CA VAL A 627 6.12 0.00 -29.54
C VAL A 627 5.62 0.95 -30.61
N SER A 628 5.03 0.36 -31.64
CA SER A 628 4.39 1.02 -32.78
C SER A 628 4.06 2.47 -32.48
N ARG A 629 4.83 3.40 -33.08
CA ARG A 629 4.65 4.86 -33.08
C ARG A 629 3.28 5.31 -33.67
N ASN A 630 2.29 4.42 -33.72
CA ASN A 630 1.03 4.54 -34.43
C ASN A 630 -0.23 4.28 -33.58
N GLU A 631 -0.15 3.93 -32.30
CA GLU A 631 -1.38 3.84 -31.47
C GLU A 631 -1.67 5.16 -30.76
N CYS A 632 -2.08 6.14 -31.55
CA CYS A 632 -2.70 7.36 -31.06
C CYS A 632 -4.21 7.14 -30.92
N ASN A 633 -4.72 7.17 -29.69
CA ASN A 633 -6.15 7.05 -29.42
C ASN A 633 -6.95 8.16 -30.12
N GLN A 634 -8.00 7.76 -30.81
CA GLN A 634 -8.78 8.46 -31.82
C GLN A 634 -9.56 9.73 -31.40
N ASN A 635 -9.30 10.37 -30.26
CA ASN A 635 -10.14 11.49 -29.83
C ASN A 635 -9.34 12.77 -29.54
N HIS A 636 -9.60 13.78 -30.39
CA HIS A 636 -9.19 15.19 -30.39
C HIS A 636 -8.03 15.60 -31.33
N LEU A 637 -8.41 15.89 -32.57
CA LEU A 637 -8.02 16.97 -33.51
C LEU A 637 -6.62 17.66 -33.54
N GLU A 638 -5.60 17.25 -32.78
CA GLU A 638 -4.21 17.74 -32.97
C GLU A 638 -3.18 16.64 -33.28
N ASN A 639 -3.58 15.36 -33.28
CA ASN A 639 -2.65 14.24 -33.48
C ASN A 639 -2.64 13.73 -34.93
N ARG A 640 -1.90 14.42 -35.82
CA ARG A 640 -1.33 13.76 -37.01
C ARG A 640 0.02 13.18 -36.63
N CYS A 641 0.08 11.84 -36.50
CA CYS A 641 1.29 11.06 -36.21
C CYS A 641 2.52 11.61 -36.94
N LEU A 642 3.53 12.00 -36.18
CA LEU A 642 4.86 12.31 -36.71
C LEU A 642 5.50 11.00 -37.19
N SER A 643 5.62 10.83 -38.49
CA SER A 643 6.46 9.78 -39.08
C SER A 643 7.92 10.08 -38.72
N VAL A 644 8.52 9.26 -37.86
CA VAL A 644 9.91 9.45 -37.45
C VAL A 644 10.84 9.01 -38.57
N PRO A 645 11.92 9.77 -38.89
CA PRO A 645 12.86 9.37 -39.93
C PRO A 645 13.49 8.02 -39.61
N GLN A 646 13.53 7.13 -40.61
CA GLN A 646 13.88 5.70 -40.51
C GLN A 646 15.31 5.38 -40.02
N ASN A 647 16.15 6.38 -39.72
CA ASN A 647 17.57 6.23 -39.37
C ASN A 647 17.93 6.60 -37.91
N HIS A 648 16.99 6.62 -36.96
CA HIS A 648 17.26 7.13 -35.62
C HIS A 648 17.82 6.09 -34.63
N GLN A 649 18.89 6.47 -33.92
CA GLN A 649 19.48 5.77 -32.77
C GLN A 649 18.42 5.41 -31.71
N THR A 650 18.62 4.28 -31.03
CA THR A 650 17.66 3.61 -30.14
C THR A 650 17.60 4.20 -28.72
N GLY A 651 17.65 5.52 -28.57
CA GLY A 651 17.72 6.20 -27.26
C GLY A 651 17.06 7.59 -27.24
N PRO A 652 16.88 8.20 -26.05
CA PRO A 652 16.30 9.54 -25.91
C PRO A 652 17.26 10.61 -26.44
N ARG A 653 16.75 11.53 -27.27
CA ARG A 653 17.55 12.64 -27.81
C ARG A 653 17.55 13.82 -26.85
N VAL A 654 18.62 14.60 -26.86
CA VAL A 654 18.75 15.81 -26.04
C VAL A 654 18.57 17.03 -26.92
N PHE A 655 17.65 17.90 -26.52
CA PHE A 655 17.40 19.20 -27.09
C PHE A 655 17.79 20.26 -26.09
N ILE A 656 18.42 21.33 -26.57
CA ILE A 656 18.85 22.43 -25.74
C ILE A 656 18.08 23.69 -26.15
N GLY A 657 17.40 24.33 -25.20
CA GLY A 657 16.64 25.55 -25.48
C GLY A 657 15.78 26.02 -24.32
N THR A 658 14.87 26.96 -24.60
CA THR A 658 14.03 27.60 -23.60
C THR A 658 12.88 26.69 -23.13
N ILE A 659 12.64 26.67 -21.82
CA ILE A 659 11.50 25.98 -21.21
C ILE A 659 10.45 27.01 -20.80
N GLY A 660 9.19 26.77 -21.18
CA GLY A 660 8.06 27.62 -20.87
C GLY A 660 7.30 27.14 -19.63
N GLY A 661 6.76 28.08 -18.87
CA GLY A 661 5.89 27.80 -17.74
C GLY A 661 4.65 28.67 -17.75
N GLY A 662 3.59 28.20 -17.11
CA GLY A 662 2.35 28.95 -16.91
C GLY A 662 1.14 28.23 -17.49
N ARG A 663 0.13 27.99 -16.64
CA ARG A 663 -1.08 27.24 -17.04
C ARG A 663 -1.93 27.95 -18.10
N LEU A 664 -1.81 29.26 -18.21
CA LEU A 664 -2.55 30.07 -19.19
C LEU A 664 -2.09 29.74 -20.62
N VAL A 665 -0.81 29.44 -20.81
CA VAL A 665 -0.22 29.15 -22.11
C VAL A 665 -0.17 27.65 -22.39
N SER A 666 0.00 26.78 -21.38
CA SER A 666 0.10 25.34 -21.63
C SER A 666 -1.24 24.66 -21.97
N ARG A 667 -2.37 25.17 -21.46
CA ARG A 667 -3.67 24.50 -21.58
C ARG A 667 -4.52 24.93 -22.78
N ALA A 668 -4.23 26.08 -23.39
CA ALA A 668 -4.95 26.57 -24.56
C ALA A 668 -4.11 26.35 -25.81
N ALA A 669 -4.62 25.54 -26.76
CA ALA A 669 -3.85 25.10 -27.93
C ALA A 669 -3.26 26.27 -28.76
N ASP A 670 -4.11 27.22 -29.17
CA ASP A 670 -3.69 28.35 -30.00
C ASP A 670 -2.66 29.25 -29.30
N VAL A 671 -2.89 29.52 -28.01
CA VAL A 671 -2.00 30.34 -27.16
C VAL A 671 -0.67 29.61 -26.92
N ARG A 672 -0.70 28.28 -26.75
CA ARG A 672 0.50 27.45 -26.58
C ARG A 672 1.40 27.57 -27.81
N VAL A 673 0.82 27.42 -29.00
CA VAL A 673 1.57 27.50 -30.26
C VAL A 673 2.18 28.88 -30.43
N ASP A 674 1.38 29.93 -30.26
CA ASP A 674 1.83 31.31 -30.43
C ASP A 674 2.91 31.69 -29.40
N PHE A 675 2.72 31.35 -28.12
CA PHE A 675 3.72 31.58 -27.08
C PHE A 675 5.05 30.86 -27.37
N ALA A 676 4.98 29.60 -27.84
CA ALA A 676 6.17 28.84 -28.17
C ALA A 676 6.97 29.47 -29.31
N LEU A 677 6.28 29.98 -30.34
CA LEU A 677 6.89 30.66 -31.48
C LEU A 677 7.51 32.01 -31.07
N GLN A 678 6.83 32.79 -30.24
CA GLN A 678 7.31 34.10 -29.80
C GLN A 678 8.53 34.02 -28.86
N HIS A 679 8.62 32.96 -28.06
CA HIS A 679 9.64 32.82 -27.01
C HIS A 679 10.61 31.65 -27.22
N ASN A 680 10.59 31.01 -28.40
CA ASN A 680 11.44 29.85 -28.75
C ASN A 680 11.36 28.70 -27.72
N VAL A 681 10.16 28.41 -27.22
CA VAL A 681 9.94 27.37 -26.19
C VAL A 681 9.96 25.99 -26.83
N LEU A 682 10.74 25.07 -26.25
CA LEU A 682 10.81 23.66 -26.68
C LEU A 682 9.99 22.71 -25.82
N ALA A 683 9.72 23.10 -24.56
CA ALA A 683 8.93 22.30 -23.63
C ALA A 683 8.17 23.18 -22.64
N TYR A 684 7.02 22.69 -22.17
CA TYR A 684 6.16 23.32 -21.18
C TYR A 684 6.14 22.54 -19.87
N ASP A 685 6.36 23.26 -18.78
CA ASP A 685 6.38 22.74 -17.42
C ASP A 685 5.14 23.22 -16.64
N LEU A 686 4.77 22.45 -15.63
CA LEU A 686 3.58 22.59 -14.79
C LEU A 686 3.67 23.78 -13.82
N ASP A 687 4.88 24.36 -13.64
CA ASP A 687 5.23 25.70 -13.12
C ASP A 687 6.33 25.67 -12.03
N TYR A 688 7.52 26.18 -12.36
CA TYR A 688 8.67 26.33 -11.44
C TYR A 688 8.97 27.80 -11.06
N GLU A 689 8.10 28.77 -11.35
CA GLU A 689 8.36 30.20 -11.06
C GLU A 689 8.80 30.41 -9.60
N ALA A 690 8.04 29.86 -8.66
CA ALA A 690 8.30 29.96 -7.22
C ALA A 690 9.66 29.37 -6.79
N VAL A 691 10.08 28.27 -7.45
CA VAL A 691 11.38 27.64 -7.20
C VAL A 691 12.51 28.54 -7.69
N LEU A 692 12.38 29.06 -8.92
CA LEU A 692 13.37 29.94 -9.53
C LEU A 692 13.48 31.28 -8.78
N GLU A 693 12.37 31.86 -8.34
CA GLU A 693 12.34 33.05 -7.48
C GLU A 693 13.09 32.82 -6.16
N SER A 694 12.93 31.64 -5.56
CA SER A 694 13.66 31.27 -4.34
C SER A 694 15.16 31.10 -4.60
N LEU A 695 15.58 30.53 -5.74
CA LEU A 695 16.99 30.41 -6.10
C LEU A 695 17.64 31.80 -6.31
N GLU A 696 16.98 32.69 -7.05
CA GLU A 696 17.42 34.09 -7.22
C GLU A 696 17.54 34.80 -5.88
N GLY A 697 16.53 34.68 -5.01
CA GLY A 697 16.49 35.31 -3.69
C GLY A 697 17.60 34.82 -2.75
N ASN A 698 17.98 33.54 -2.86
CA ASN A 698 19.08 32.94 -2.10
C ASN A 698 20.45 33.11 -2.78
N ARG A 699 20.54 33.85 -3.90
CA ARG A 699 21.78 34.09 -4.68
C ARG A 699 22.47 32.80 -5.15
N ASN A 700 21.71 31.73 -5.38
CA ASN A 700 22.24 30.55 -6.05
C ASN A 700 22.17 30.77 -7.57
N GLU A 701 23.30 31.16 -8.15
CA GLU A 701 23.40 31.52 -9.56
C GLU A 701 23.94 30.39 -10.44
N SER A 702 23.87 29.13 -10.00
CA SER A 702 24.28 27.96 -10.78
C SER A 702 23.20 26.88 -10.76
N PHE A 703 22.27 26.96 -11.71
CA PHE A 703 21.20 25.98 -11.84
C PHE A 703 20.95 25.57 -13.30
N ILE A 704 20.34 24.41 -13.47
CA ILE A 704 19.91 23.89 -14.78
C ILE A 704 18.57 23.15 -14.64
N VAL A 705 17.72 23.26 -15.66
CA VAL A 705 16.42 22.58 -15.74
C VAL A 705 16.52 21.47 -16.79
N ILE A 706 16.16 20.25 -16.41
CA ILE A 706 16.21 19.06 -17.27
C ILE A 706 14.83 18.41 -17.26
N ARG A 707 14.21 18.30 -18.44
CA ARG A 707 12.86 17.78 -18.59
C ARG A 707 12.78 16.62 -19.57
N GLY A 708 12.24 15.51 -19.12
CA GLY A 708 11.86 14.40 -19.99
C GLY A 708 10.45 14.62 -20.54
N ILE A 709 10.26 14.35 -21.82
CA ILE A 709 9.00 14.67 -22.48
C ILE A 709 8.00 13.53 -22.34
N CYS A 710 6.87 13.80 -21.71
CA CYS A 710 5.83 12.78 -21.44
C CYS A 710 4.47 13.08 -22.09
N ASP A 711 4.24 14.31 -22.56
CA ASP A 711 3.08 14.68 -23.36
C ASP A 711 3.38 15.87 -24.27
N TYR A 712 2.34 16.53 -24.79
CA TYR A 712 2.43 17.76 -25.59
C TYR A 712 1.61 18.90 -24.95
N LEU A 713 1.48 18.86 -23.61
CA LEU A 713 0.75 19.83 -22.79
C LEU A 713 1.70 20.51 -21.79
N ASP A 714 1.74 20.06 -20.54
CA ASP A 714 2.55 20.59 -19.43
C ASP A 714 3.17 19.49 -18.57
N GLY A 715 3.22 18.26 -19.06
CA GLY A 715 3.67 17.10 -18.28
C GLY A 715 2.64 16.60 -17.27
N THR A 716 1.34 16.74 -17.57
CA THR A 716 0.24 16.24 -16.74
C THR A 716 -0.19 14.82 -17.09
N ASN A 717 0.09 14.33 -18.29
CA ASN A 717 -0.30 12.98 -18.71
C ASN A 717 0.65 11.91 -18.19
N LYS A 718 0.10 11.02 -17.34
CA LYS A 718 0.84 10.04 -16.55
C LYS A 718 1.43 8.87 -17.34
N ASP A 719 0.98 8.63 -18.57
CA ASP A 719 1.34 7.43 -19.34
C ASP A 719 2.86 7.27 -19.53
N TRP A 720 3.58 8.37 -19.79
CA TRP A 720 5.02 8.38 -20.03
C TRP A 720 5.86 8.87 -18.84
N HIS A 721 5.22 9.20 -17.71
CA HIS A 721 5.91 9.81 -16.57
C HIS A 721 7.12 9.02 -16.09
N LEU A 722 7.02 7.69 -16.01
CA LEU A 722 8.10 6.85 -15.49
C LEU A 722 9.33 6.89 -16.41
N TYR A 723 9.13 6.62 -17.71
CA TYR A 723 10.21 6.62 -18.69
C TYR A 723 10.81 8.02 -18.86
N ALA A 724 9.98 9.05 -19.03
CA ALA A 724 10.43 10.42 -19.22
C ALA A 724 11.20 10.94 -17.99
N SER A 725 10.70 10.67 -16.77
CA SER A 725 11.40 11.02 -15.53
C SER A 725 12.78 10.37 -15.47
N LEU A 726 12.86 9.09 -15.86
CA LEU A 726 14.08 8.33 -15.83
C LEU A 726 15.08 8.77 -16.90
N ALA A 727 14.61 9.10 -18.11
CA ALA A 727 15.45 9.68 -19.15
C ALA A 727 16.09 10.99 -18.68
N ALA A 728 15.30 11.90 -18.10
CA ALA A 728 15.80 13.15 -17.53
C ALA A 728 16.81 12.93 -16.39
N ALA A 729 16.53 11.99 -15.48
CA ALA A 729 17.42 11.64 -14.38
C ALA A 729 18.73 10.99 -14.87
N SER A 730 18.66 10.19 -15.94
CA SER A 730 19.83 9.54 -16.54
C SER A 730 20.76 10.57 -17.17
N TYR A 731 20.20 11.55 -17.90
CA TYR A 731 20.97 12.68 -18.42
C TYR A 731 21.57 13.54 -17.30
N MET A 732 20.81 13.79 -16.22
CA MET A 732 21.33 14.46 -15.02
C MET A 732 22.55 13.72 -14.46
N LYS A 733 22.49 12.38 -14.31
CA LYS A 733 23.63 11.58 -13.83
C LYS A 733 24.83 11.75 -14.75
N SER A 734 24.66 11.67 -16.07
CA SER A 734 25.74 11.91 -17.03
C SER A 734 26.35 13.30 -16.92
N LEU A 735 25.53 14.34 -16.72
CA LEU A 735 26.01 15.71 -16.55
C LEU A 735 26.83 15.88 -15.28
N ILE A 736 26.38 15.31 -14.15
CA ILE A 736 27.12 15.36 -12.89
C ILE A 736 28.43 14.57 -12.98
N MET A 737 28.45 13.45 -13.71
CA MET A 737 29.67 12.66 -13.93
C MET A 737 30.71 13.40 -14.79
N ALA A 738 30.27 14.33 -15.64
CA ALA A 738 31.12 15.14 -16.51
C ALA A 738 31.57 16.48 -15.90
N LEU A 739 31.04 16.83 -14.72
CA LEU A 739 31.40 18.03 -13.94
C LEU A 739 32.74 17.82 -13.20
#